data_AF-A0A2H9SLW0-F1
#
_entry.id   AF-A0A2H9SLW0-F1
#
_cell.length_a   1.000
_cell.length_b   1.000
_cell.length_c   1.000
_cell.angle_alpha   90.00
_cell.angle_beta   90.00
_cell.angle_gamma   90.00
#
_symmetry.space_group_name_H-M   'P 1'
#
loop_
_entity.id
_entity.type
_entity.pdbx_description
1 polymer ?
#
loop_
_entity_poly.entity_id
_entity_poly.type
_entity_poly.pdbx_seq_one_letter_code
_entity_poly.pdbx_strand_id
1 'polypeptide(L)'
;MDSPHVPLLGEYVYSLSEFPAVIEHLQQFQHSDFLDLPFPDKFLRVSETLHQLIQEAPKEAFLLGPVIDFITRLNELNCLEEPYKFAQFEFWLNQLAGISYEENRQVRAKIIGKYLPRDEYQAFFPIGMNKIYEGTHFVSAHHSPDVDTMIASFWGWVDAFAARVGDSLHVWSLPGGPPESPVTGLLNQLFGKGFFTVLCRLSDRLTLAGIDVISRTNMILKSPSSLVSSFSHGNAGTAILLVDQNHYKGDWRADDVEEIQHILTFFTSCLRWFENNVHQQLFSLFAQKTVEKQGLIDFVDQIFQIKIQESIQELQDKQRQEFDLFLQCVIGLQVGLKGTFKELAEALERLDLQDLALFHQLFLNLAESDLFMQSGQMDESRSKIFKHLQILIQHMTRAIQHIYTYCNRLDVVMHIKRDVFHKIPHTITLRTNVDNIRDKMQEYDYLTVVINDQGAEFFPVGVVWAKDIRKPILGTVTFRDFCNQDEVHMASYLSVISVIDHHKTSLKTSSTPMVLIGDTQSCNVLVAEQTVQINNRFSLGNSTANAIEKQIRTLSTSNLTEKDSRTLKNLLNKHLAAQNRGQYYVHPDREFIEYFCFIHAIFDDTDLLTKVSARDVECVAMLLNRMKSLVAGQEIEIISLEDIPRDHSFALRAAKRILQNADTHSLYEKIYALKEKEIETSLKQCLNGETTHLFADTKEQNGCCRVGQTKLFTSNTPSFQATAEMLRRLWVNKAMEVNQQSPQIDLHMHMISTIPSASEVFNGQVESPSHQDEIWFWIPERQEAYDHLIRFLTSFQATPPILNNDLSVELLGPKTSQLHTIFVTQFSQVPIINTHEHQQQALAILKFKAGSINSRKAMISPYLPRLLS
;
A
#
# COMPACT_ATOMS: atom_id res chain seq x y z
N MET A 1 -39.37 -14.17 -34.20
CA MET A 1 -38.85 -13.72 -32.89
C MET A 1 -37.44 -13.27 -33.17
N ASP A 2 -37.24 -11.95 -33.25
CA ASP A 2 -35.92 -11.40 -33.51
C ASP A 2 -34.99 -11.82 -32.36
N SER A 3 -33.86 -12.42 -32.73
CA SER A 3 -32.76 -12.69 -31.81
C SER A 3 -32.46 -11.41 -31.02
N PRO A 4 -32.36 -11.43 -29.69
CA PRO A 4 -31.99 -10.25 -28.93
C PRO A 4 -30.69 -9.68 -29.51
N HIS A 5 -30.70 -8.37 -29.80
CA HIS A 5 -29.55 -7.67 -30.35
C HIS A 5 -28.41 -7.74 -29.32
N VAL A 6 -27.35 -8.48 -29.62
CA VAL A 6 -26.14 -8.51 -28.79
C VAL A 6 -25.40 -7.19 -29.01
N PRO A 7 -25.22 -6.34 -27.99
CA PRO A 7 -24.56 -5.04 -28.15
C PRO A 7 -23.13 -5.21 -28.67
N LEU A 8 -22.62 -4.18 -29.35
CA LEU A 8 -21.20 -4.12 -29.68
C LEU A 8 -20.36 -4.00 -28.40
N LEU A 9 -19.11 -4.46 -28.43
CA LEU A 9 -18.24 -4.46 -27.24
C LEU A 9 -18.11 -3.09 -26.58
N GLY A 10 -17.98 -2.02 -27.36
CA GLY A 10 -17.91 -0.65 -26.84
C GLY A 10 -19.25 -0.11 -26.35
N GLU A 11 -20.38 -0.70 -26.74
CA GLU A 11 -21.72 -0.33 -26.25
C GLU A 11 -22.08 -1.04 -24.94
N TYR A 12 -21.33 -2.06 -24.54
CA TYR A 12 -21.56 -2.76 -23.28
C TYR A 12 -21.30 -1.80 -22.10
N VAL A 13 -22.36 -1.45 -21.40
CA VAL A 13 -22.30 -0.60 -20.21
C VAL A 13 -22.19 -1.50 -18.99
N TYR A 14 -21.00 -1.51 -18.38
CA TYR A 14 -20.87 -2.02 -17.03
C TYR A 14 -21.55 -1.05 -16.06
N SER A 15 -22.53 -1.53 -15.29
CA SER A 15 -23.08 -0.77 -14.18
C SER A 15 -22.29 -1.10 -12.93
N LEU A 16 -21.64 -0.09 -12.34
CA LEU A 16 -21.12 -0.19 -10.99
C LEU A 16 -22.26 -0.66 -10.06
N SER A 17 -22.04 -1.81 -9.44
CA SER A 17 -22.88 -2.24 -8.33
C SER A 17 -22.70 -1.26 -7.16
N GLU A 18 -23.74 -1.07 -6.37
CA GLU A 18 -23.68 -0.35 -5.11
C GLU A 18 -24.00 -1.33 -3.97
N PHE A 19 -23.45 -1.06 -2.79
CA PHE A 19 -23.88 -1.78 -1.60
C PHE A 19 -25.34 -1.42 -1.27
N PRO A 20 -26.23 -2.41 -1.02
CA PRO A 20 -27.55 -2.15 -0.48
C PRO A 20 -27.43 -1.34 0.82
N ALA A 21 -28.34 -0.38 1.04
CA ALA A 21 -28.40 0.45 2.25
C ALA A 21 -27.10 1.23 2.59
N VAL A 22 -26.18 1.44 1.64
CA VAL A 22 -24.92 2.17 1.89
C VAL A 22 -25.15 3.56 2.46
N ILE A 23 -26.20 4.25 2.00
CA ILE A 23 -26.57 5.59 2.46
C ILE A 23 -27.00 5.55 3.93
N GLU A 24 -27.77 4.55 4.34
CA GLU A 24 -28.24 4.40 5.72
C GLU A 24 -27.06 4.20 6.68
N HIS A 25 -26.08 3.37 6.29
CA HIS A 25 -24.85 3.18 7.07
C HIS A 25 -23.98 4.44 7.12
N LEU A 26 -23.83 5.16 6.00
CA LEU A 26 -23.07 6.40 5.97
C LEU A 26 -23.71 7.50 6.83
N GLN A 27 -25.04 7.58 6.86
CA GLN A 27 -25.76 8.50 7.73
C GLN A 27 -25.48 8.22 9.22
N GLN A 28 -25.33 6.94 9.62
CA GLN A 28 -24.97 6.57 10.99
C GLN A 28 -23.66 7.22 11.47
N PHE A 29 -22.70 7.42 10.57
CA PHE A 29 -21.41 8.06 10.91
C PHE A 29 -21.50 9.59 11.09
N GLN A 30 -22.65 10.20 10.81
CA GLN A 30 -22.91 11.62 11.05
C GLN A 30 -23.63 11.88 12.37
N HIS A 31 -24.07 10.85 13.09
CA HIS A 31 -24.70 11.01 14.40
C HIS A 31 -23.67 11.32 15.50
N SER A 32 -24.08 12.08 16.52
CA SER A 32 -23.27 12.39 17.70
C SER A 32 -22.66 11.14 18.32
N ASP A 33 -23.45 10.08 18.43
CA ASP A 33 -23.04 8.80 19.04
C ASP A 33 -21.83 8.15 18.35
N PHE A 34 -21.58 8.47 17.08
CA PHE A 34 -20.36 8.08 16.37
C PHE A 34 -19.27 9.15 16.41
N LEU A 35 -19.65 10.42 16.21
CA LEU A 35 -18.69 11.53 16.17
C LEU A 35 -17.98 11.76 17.50
N ASP A 36 -18.63 11.43 18.62
CA ASP A 36 -18.09 11.54 19.97
C ASP A 36 -17.16 10.36 20.34
N LEU A 37 -17.06 9.33 19.48
CA LEU A 37 -16.16 8.20 19.72
C LEU A 37 -14.69 8.59 19.52
N PRO A 38 -13.77 7.98 20.30
CA PRO A 38 -12.34 7.97 20.02
C PRO A 38 -12.04 7.49 18.59
N PHE A 39 -10.97 8.00 17.98
CA PHE A 39 -10.57 7.58 16.63
C PHE A 39 -10.44 6.05 16.45
N PRO A 40 -9.84 5.29 17.39
CA PRO A 40 -9.75 3.83 17.27
C PRO A 40 -11.11 3.14 17.14
N ASP A 41 -12.10 3.59 17.89
CA ASP A 41 -13.45 3.02 17.88
C ASP A 41 -14.20 3.38 16.59
N LYS A 42 -14.02 4.62 16.10
CA LYS A 42 -14.52 5.03 14.78
C LYS A 42 -13.93 4.17 13.67
N PHE A 43 -12.61 3.96 13.70
CA PHE A 43 -11.88 3.13 12.74
C PHE A 43 -12.37 1.69 12.72
N LEU A 44 -12.54 1.07 13.90
CA LEU A 44 -13.06 -0.29 14.03
C LEU A 44 -14.48 -0.38 13.45
N ARG A 45 -15.36 0.54 13.85
CA ARG A 45 -16.77 0.51 13.43
C ARG A 45 -16.94 0.71 11.93
N VAL A 46 -16.19 1.62 11.31
CA VAL A 46 -16.17 1.78 9.85
C VAL A 46 -15.74 0.49 9.15
N SER A 47 -14.67 -0.14 9.65
CA SER A 47 -14.12 -1.37 9.06
C SER A 47 -15.10 -2.55 9.18
N GLU A 48 -15.74 -2.68 10.33
CA GLU A 48 -16.77 -3.69 10.61
C GLU A 48 -18.00 -3.51 9.71
N THR A 49 -18.48 -2.28 9.53
CA THR A 49 -19.58 -1.98 8.61
C THR A 49 -19.22 -2.36 7.17
N LEU A 50 -18.04 -1.98 6.68
CA LEU A 50 -17.60 -2.36 5.34
C LEU A 50 -17.49 -3.89 5.18
N HIS A 51 -16.94 -4.59 6.19
CA HIS A 51 -16.87 -6.03 6.19
C HIS A 51 -18.25 -6.69 6.16
N GLN A 52 -19.22 -6.18 6.94
CA GLN A 52 -20.59 -6.67 6.95
C GLN A 52 -21.25 -6.54 5.57
N LEU A 53 -21.12 -5.38 4.92
CA LEU A 53 -21.64 -5.15 3.57
C LEU A 53 -21.05 -6.13 2.54
N ILE A 54 -19.75 -6.47 2.66
CA ILE A 54 -19.11 -7.49 1.81
C ILE A 54 -19.62 -8.90 2.13
N GLN A 55 -19.88 -9.21 3.40
CA GLN A 55 -20.40 -10.52 3.81
C GLN A 55 -21.83 -10.75 3.31
N GLU A 56 -22.69 -9.72 3.37
CA GLU A 56 -24.08 -9.77 2.92
C GLU A 56 -24.23 -9.91 1.40
N ALA A 57 -23.22 -9.48 0.63
CA ALA A 57 -23.20 -9.66 -0.82
C ALA A 57 -23.16 -11.15 -1.22
N PRO A 58 -23.63 -11.52 -2.43
CA PRO A 58 -23.60 -12.89 -2.94
C PRO A 58 -22.22 -13.55 -2.86
N LYS A 59 -22.19 -14.88 -2.76
CA LYS A 59 -20.92 -15.65 -2.72
C LYS A 59 -20.05 -15.37 -3.94
N GLU A 60 -20.65 -15.38 -5.13
CA GLU A 60 -20.00 -15.02 -6.39
C GLU A 60 -20.30 -13.53 -6.66
N ALA A 61 -19.42 -12.63 -6.23
CA ALA A 61 -19.58 -11.19 -6.40
C ALA A 61 -18.27 -10.53 -6.85
N PHE A 62 -18.37 -9.35 -7.45
CA PHE A 62 -17.26 -8.44 -7.77
C PHE A 62 -17.56 -7.07 -7.16
N LEU A 63 -16.88 -6.74 -6.05
CA LEU A 63 -17.24 -5.60 -5.19
C LEU A 63 -16.17 -4.48 -5.12
N LEU A 64 -15.14 -4.52 -5.97
CA LEU A 64 -14.05 -3.54 -5.91
C LEU A 64 -14.57 -2.10 -6.08
N GLY A 65 -15.45 -1.87 -7.06
CA GLY A 65 -16.14 -0.59 -7.27
C GLY A 65 -16.97 -0.15 -6.05
N PRO A 66 -17.93 -0.95 -5.55
CA PRO A 66 -18.67 -0.64 -4.33
C PRO A 66 -17.80 -0.31 -3.11
N VAL A 67 -16.69 -1.04 -2.91
CA VAL A 67 -15.75 -0.78 -1.80
C VAL A 67 -15.07 0.57 -1.94
N ILE A 68 -14.62 0.91 -3.16
CA ILE A 68 -14.01 2.22 -3.43
C ILE A 68 -15.04 3.33 -3.23
N ASP A 69 -16.26 3.15 -3.72
CA ASP A 69 -17.35 4.13 -3.57
C ASP A 69 -17.68 4.36 -2.09
N PHE A 70 -17.81 3.30 -1.28
CA PHE A 70 -18.00 3.41 0.17
C PHE A 70 -16.90 4.24 0.83
N ILE A 71 -15.62 3.91 0.57
CA ILE A 71 -14.48 4.62 1.16
C ILE A 71 -14.43 6.08 0.68
N THR A 72 -14.76 6.33 -0.58
CA THR A 72 -14.79 7.68 -1.16
C THR A 72 -15.85 8.53 -0.46
N ARG A 73 -17.09 8.03 -0.38
CA ARG A 73 -18.19 8.73 0.29
C ARG A 73 -17.93 8.94 1.77
N LEU A 74 -17.36 7.94 2.47
CA LEU A 74 -16.92 8.09 3.86
C LEU A 74 -15.92 9.25 4.04
N ASN A 75 -14.92 9.33 3.16
CA ASN A 75 -13.92 10.40 3.20
C ASN A 75 -14.55 11.78 2.93
N GLU A 76 -15.56 11.85 2.07
CA GLU A 76 -16.32 13.08 1.82
C GLU A 76 -17.12 13.55 3.05
N LEU A 77 -17.52 12.64 3.94
CA LEU A 77 -18.18 12.99 5.21
C LEU A 77 -17.24 13.68 6.21
N ASN A 78 -15.92 13.52 6.06
CA ASN A 78 -14.90 14.02 7.01
C ASN A 78 -15.19 13.65 8.48
N CYS A 79 -15.74 12.45 8.72
CA CYS A 79 -16.07 11.95 10.06
C CYS A 79 -14.89 11.29 10.79
N LEU A 80 -13.74 11.17 10.11
CA LEU A 80 -12.47 10.65 10.63
C LEU A 80 -11.41 11.75 10.54
N GLU A 81 -10.45 11.74 11.47
CA GLU A 81 -9.33 12.67 11.54
C GLU A 81 -8.42 12.59 10.32
N GLU A 82 -8.36 11.43 9.67
CA GLU A 82 -7.54 11.19 8.49
C GLU A 82 -8.33 10.43 7.42
N PRO A 83 -8.04 10.62 6.11
CA PRO A 83 -8.70 9.89 5.05
C PRO A 83 -8.50 8.38 5.18
N TYR A 84 -9.60 7.64 5.20
CA TYR A 84 -9.63 6.19 5.20
C TYR A 84 -9.18 5.64 3.84
N LYS A 85 -8.24 4.69 3.84
CA LYS A 85 -7.66 4.07 2.64
C LYS A 85 -7.99 2.58 2.58
N PHE A 86 -7.85 1.98 1.41
CA PHE A 86 -8.04 0.53 1.27
C PHE A 86 -7.02 -0.28 2.09
N ALA A 87 -5.76 0.19 2.18
CA ALA A 87 -4.72 -0.44 2.99
C ALA A 87 -5.08 -0.50 4.49
N GLN A 88 -5.87 0.45 4.99
CA GLN A 88 -6.38 0.47 6.36
C GLN A 88 -7.45 -0.61 6.58
N PHE A 89 -8.34 -0.82 5.60
CA PHE A 89 -9.28 -1.92 5.63
C PHE A 89 -8.57 -3.27 5.56
N GLU A 90 -7.57 -3.42 4.68
CA GLU A 90 -6.76 -4.64 4.62
C GLU A 90 -6.00 -4.90 5.93
N PHE A 91 -5.43 -3.86 6.52
CA PHE A 91 -4.79 -3.92 7.82
C PHE A 91 -5.76 -4.45 8.89
N TRP A 92 -6.96 -3.87 8.98
CA TRP A 92 -8.01 -4.34 9.89
C TRP A 92 -8.39 -5.79 9.61
N LEU A 93 -8.57 -6.15 8.33
CA LEU A 93 -8.95 -7.50 7.91
C LEU A 93 -7.91 -8.56 8.32
N ASN A 94 -6.63 -8.19 8.31
CA ASN A 94 -5.53 -9.09 8.64
C ASN A 94 -5.22 -9.16 10.14
N GLN A 95 -5.33 -8.04 10.87
CA GLN A 95 -4.84 -7.92 12.24
C GLN A 95 -5.93 -7.79 13.31
N LEU A 96 -7.14 -7.37 12.94
CA LEU A 96 -8.18 -6.95 13.89
C LEU A 96 -9.52 -7.69 13.72
N ALA A 97 -9.85 -8.15 12.51
CA ALA A 97 -11.13 -8.78 12.20
C ALA A 97 -11.38 -10.12 12.94
N GLY A 98 -10.34 -10.79 13.43
CA GLY A 98 -10.47 -12.06 14.15
C GLY A 98 -10.97 -13.24 13.31
N ILE A 99 -10.91 -13.11 11.97
CA ILE A 99 -11.37 -14.15 11.03
C ILE A 99 -10.25 -15.12 10.64
N SER A 100 -10.62 -16.32 10.21
CA SER A 100 -9.67 -17.33 9.75
C SER A 100 -9.00 -16.95 8.42
N TYR A 101 -7.88 -17.61 8.10
CA TYR A 101 -7.17 -17.41 6.84
C TYR A 101 -8.09 -17.61 5.61
N GLU A 102 -8.97 -18.60 5.65
CA GLU A 102 -9.84 -18.93 4.53
C GLU A 102 -11.03 -17.96 4.40
N GLU A 103 -11.64 -17.54 5.51
CA GLU A 103 -12.66 -16.48 5.50
C GLU A 103 -12.09 -15.17 4.95
N ASN A 104 -10.86 -14.81 5.34
CA ASN A 104 -10.15 -13.65 4.81
C ASN A 104 -9.96 -13.76 3.28
N ARG A 105 -9.60 -14.93 2.76
CA ARG A 105 -9.52 -15.17 1.30
C ARG A 105 -10.87 -15.06 0.60
N GLN A 106 -11.96 -15.51 1.22
CA GLN A 106 -13.31 -15.37 0.66
C GLN A 106 -13.76 -13.90 0.59
N VAL A 107 -13.47 -13.10 1.62
CA VAL A 107 -13.70 -11.64 1.60
C VAL A 107 -12.94 -11.01 0.45
N ARG A 108 -11.63 -11.28 0.33
CA ARG A 108 -10.79 -10.78 -0.77
C ARG A 108 -11.34 -11.16 -2.14
N ALA A 109 -11.81 -12.40 -2.28
CA ALA A 109 -12.34 -12.89 -3.53
C ALA A 109 -13.67 -12.26 -3.94
N LYS A 110 -14.57 -11.94 -2.99
CA LYS A 110 -15.78 -11.14 -3.26
C LYS A 110 -15.44 -9.72 -3.70
N ILE A 111 -14.43 -9.10 -3.08
CA ILE A 111 -13.97 -7.76 -3.49
C ILE A 111 -13.47 -7.81 -4.93
N ILE A 112 -12.55 -8.72 -5.25
CA ILE A 112 -11.88 -8.71 -6.55
C ILE A 112 -12.59 -9.52 -7.64
N GLY A 113 -13.62 -10.31 -7.32
CA GLY A 113 -14.41 -11.05 -8.32
C GLY A 113 -13.80 -12.36 -8.82
N LYS A 114 -12.85 -12.96 -8.10
CA LYS A 114 -12.14 -14.17 -8.52
C LYS A 114 -11.66 -14.96 -7.30
N TYR A 115 -12.16 -16.19 -7.15
CA TYR A 115 -11.76 -17.09 -6.07
C TYR A 115 -11.20 -18.36 -6.68
N LEU A 116 -9.88 -18.56 -6.55
CA LEU A 116 -9.14 -19.66 -7.16
C LEU A 116 -8.36 -20.46 -6.11
N PRO A 117 -7.94 -21.71 -6.41
CA PRO A 117 -6.86 -22.33 -5.67
C PRO A 117 -5.62 -21.43 -5.69
N ARG A 118 -4.93 -21.29 -4.56
CA ARG A 118 -3.82 -20.34 -4.45
C ARG A 118 -2.66 -20.67 -5.41
N ASP A 119 -2.41 -21.96 -5.64
CA ASP A 119 -1.38 -22.43 -6.56
C ASP A 119 -1.61 -22.01 -8.02
N GLU A 120 -2.84 -21.62 -8.41
CA GLU A 120 -3.11 -21.11 -9.77
C GLU A 120 -2.44 -19.76 -10.04
N TYR A 121 -2.25 -18.96 -8.99
CA TYR A 121 -1.52 -17.70 -9.08
C TYR A 121 0.00 -17.89 -9.24
N GLN A 122 0.50 -19.15 -9.27
CA GLN A 122 1.89 -19.46 -9.57
C GLN A 122 2.35 -18.94 -10.95
N ALA A 123 1.40 -18.74 -11.87
CA ALA A 123 1.65 -18.09 -13.16
C ALA A 123 2.13 -16.64 -13.03
N PHE A 124 1.80 -15.97 -11.92
CA PHE A 124 2.13 -14.56 -11.66
C PHE A 124 3.11 -14.36 -10.51
N PHE A 125 3.15 -15.26 -9.54
CA PHE A 125 3.98 -15.14 -8.33
C PHE A 125 4.58 -16.49 -7.94
N PRO A 126 5.79 -16.56 -7.40
CA PRO A 126 6.42 -17.83 -6.97
C PRO A 126 5.85 -18.37 -5.65
N ILE A 127 4.56 -18.68 -5.61
CA ILE A 127 3.78 -18.96 -4.40
C ILE A 127 3.22 -20.39 -4.30
N GLY A 128 3.63 -21.27 -5.21
CA GLY A 128 3.21 -22.67 -5.28
C GLY A 128 3.55 -23.44 -4.02
N MET A 129 2.90 -24.60 -3.84
CA MET A 129 2.90 -25.35 -2.58
C MET A 129 2.38 -24.49 -1.41
N ASN A 130 1.44 -23.58 -1.68
CA ASN A 130 0.85 -22.66 -0.70
C ASN A 130 1.84 -21.76 0.05
N LYS A 131 3.00 -21.44 -0.54
CA LYS A 131 4.00 -20.55 0.09
C LYS A 131 3.48 -19.13 0.27
N ILE A 132 3.45 -18.62 1.50
CA ILE A 132 3.13 -17.22 1.82
C ILE A 132 4.44 -16.47 2.11
N TYR A 133 4.59 -15.28 1.53
CA TYR A 133 5.75 -14.42 1.80
C TYR A 133 5.51 -13.60 3.07
N GLU A 134 6.54 -13.45 3.89
CA GLU A 134 6.48 -12.61 5.09
C GLU A 134 6.47 -11.12 4.70
N GLY A 135 5.62 -10.33 5.36
CA GLY A 135 5.54 -8.89 5.24
C GLY A 135 4.68 -8.38 4.10
N THR A 136 4.78 -7.07 3.85
CA THR A 136 4.03 -6.37 2.80
C THR A 136 4.54 -6.75 1.41
N HIS A 137 3.60 -6.93 0.48
CA HIS A 137 3.87 -7.16 -0.94
C HIS A 137 3.54 -5.92 -1.77
N PHE A 138 4.52 -5.38 -2.48
CA PHE A 138 4.33 -4.30 -3.43
C PHE A 138 4.15 -4.84 -4.85
N VAL A 139 3.21 -4.28 -5.60
CA VAL A 139 3.17 -4.38 -7.05
C VAL A 139 3.41 -3.00 -7.62
N SER A 140 4.54 -2.82 -8.31
CA SER A 140 4.99 -1.50 -8.73
C SER A 140 4.86 -1.32 -10.24
N ALA A 141 4.42 -0.13 -10.63
CA ALA A 141 4.73 0.50 -11.90
C ALA A 141 6.15 1.11 -11.89
N HIS A 142 6.70 1.46 -13.06
CA HIS A 142 7.98 2.17 -13.14
C HIS A 142 7.84 3.67 -12.76
N HIS A 143 8.95 4.39 -12.59
CA HIS A 143 8.97 5.75 -12.00
C HIS A 143 8.13 6.80 -12.72
N SER A 144 7.97 6.69 -14.05
CA SER A 144 7.16 7.62 -14.86
C SER A 144 6.03 6.87 -15.55
N PRO A 145 5.00 6.40 -14.82
CA PRO A 145 4.03 5.44 -15.33
C PRO A 145 3.36 5.92 -16.60
N ASP A 146 3.30 5.05 -17.61
CA ASP A 146 2.39 5.20 -18.74
C ASP A 146 1.18 4.27 -18.58
N VAL A 147 0.33 4.19 -19.61
CA VAL A 147 -0.88 3.37 -19.56
C VAL A 147 -0.53 1.88 -19.43
N ASP A 148 0.56 1.43 -20.05
CA ASP A 148 0.90 0.01 -20.10
C ASP A 148 1.31 -0.51 -18.72
N THR A 149 2.27 0.14 -18.08
CA THR A 149 2.71 -0.20 -16.73
C THR A 149 1.61 0.02 -15.68
N MET A 150 0.74 1.02 -15.84
CA MET A 150 -0.38 1.29 -14.92
C MET A 150 -1.37 0.11 -14.93
N ILE A 151 -1.80 -0.34 -16.11
CA ILE A 151 -2.77 -1.44 -16.23
C ILE A 151 -2.13 -2.77 -15.79
N ALA A 152 -0.89 -3.05 -16.19
CA ALA A 152 -0.22 -4.29 -15.84
C ALA A 152 0.04 -4.39 -14.33
N SER A 153 0.47 -3.30 -13.69
CA SER A 153 0.67 -3.24 -12.23
C SER A 153 -0.63 -3.28 -11.44
N PHE A 154 -1.70 -2.63 -11.92
CA PHE A 154 -3.01 -2.68 -11.28
C PHE A 154 -3.55 -4.12 -11.23
N TRP A 155 -3.61 -4.82 -12.36
CA TRP A 155 -4.10 -6.20 -12.36
C TRP A 155 -3.16 -7.17 -11.63
N GLY A 156 -1.85 -6.88 -11.65
CA GLY A 156 -0.90 -7.55 -10.77
C GLY A 156 -1.24 -7.37 -9.29
N TRP A 157 -1.63 -6.17 -8.85
CA TRP A 157 -2.07 -5.93 -7.47
C TRP A 157 -3.38 -6.65 -7.16
N VAL A 158 -4.36 -6.61 -8.06
CA VAL A 158 -5.65 -7.32 -7.89
C VAL A 158 -5.41 -8.81 -7.63
N ASP A 159 -4.59 -9.45 -8.47
CA ASP A 159 -4.27 -10.86 -8.32
C ASP A 159 -3.39 -11.15 -7.08
N ALA A 160 -2.47 -10.24 -6.72
CA ALA A 160 -1.67 -10.40 -5.51
C ALA A 160 -2.53 -10.32 -4.24
N PHE A 161 -3.44 -9.35 -4.18
CA PHE A 161 -4.40 -9.18 -3.09
C PHE A 161 -5.34 -10.37 -2.96
N ALA A 162 -5.82 -10.92 -4.08
CA ALA A 162 -6.68 -12.11 -4.12
C ALA A 162 -5.95 -13.37 -3.64
N ALA A 163 -4.72 -13.57 -4.11
CA ALA A 163 -3.89 -14.71 -3.75
C ALA A 163 -3.37 -14.65 -2.32
N ARG A 164 -3.37 -13.44 -1.72
CA ARG A 164 -2.69 -13.15 -0.45
C ARG A 164 -1.23 -13.62 -0.55
N VAL A 165 -0.48 -12.97 -1.44
CA VAL A 165 0.94 -13.26 -1.70
C VAL A 165 1.77 -13.05 -0.44
N GLY A 166 1.57 -11.91 0.23
CA GLY A 166 2.14 -11.58 1.55
C GLY A 166 1.17 -11.87 2.71
N ASP A 167 1.70 -11.98 3.93
CA ASP A 167 0.89 -12.13 5.15
C ASP A 167 0.46 -10.78 5.78
N SER A 168 1.08 -9.67 5.36
CA SER A 168 0.74 -8.29 5.74
C SER A 168 -0.07 -7.59 4.62
N LEU A 169 0.32 -6.40 4.15
CA LEU A 169 -0.44 -5.61 3.18
C LEU A 169 -0.10 -5.94 1.71
N HIS A 170 -1.01 -5.60 0.80
CA HIS A 170 -0.79 -5.62 -0.65
C HIS A 170 -0.94 -4.21 -1.20
N VAL A 171 0.18 -3.64 -1.66
CA VAL A 171 0.25 -2.22 -2.03
C VAL A 171 0.47 -2.09 -3.53
N TRP A 172 -0.47 -1.44 -4.21
CA TRP A 172 -0.26 -0.96 -5.57
C TRP A 172 0.55 0.34 -5.53
N SER A 173 1.79 0.29 -6.00
CA SER A 173 2.66 1.46 -6.09
C SER A 173 2.61 2.03 -7.50
N LEU A 174 2.22 3.30 -7.59
CA LEU A 174 2.15 4.06 -8.84
C LEU A 174 2.95 5.37 -8.65
N PRO A 175 4.29 5.31 -8.68
CA PRO A 175 5.15 6.48 -8.46
C PRO A 175 4.76 7.63 -9.38
N GLY A 176 4.64 8.86 -8.87
CA GLY A 176 4.30 10.02 -9.69
C GLY A 176 2.82 10.16 -10.08
N GLY A 177 1.98 9.16 -9.81
CA GLY A 177 0.54 9.24 -10.09
C GLY A 177 0.12 8.58 -11.41
N PRO A 178 -1.20 8.54 -11.66
CA PRO A 178 -1.72 8.02 -12.92
C PRO A 178 -1.31 8.92 -14.10
N PRO A 179 -1.01 8.35 -15.27
CA PRO A 179 -0.70 9.12 -16.47
C PRO A 179 -1.89 9.98 -16.90
N GLU A 180 -1.60 11.15 -17.48
CA GLU A 180 -2.59 11.99 -18.15
C GLU A 180 -3.02 11.30 -19.46
N SER A 181 -4.10 10.51 -19.41
CA SER A 181 -4.62 9.75 -20.55
C SER A 181 -6.14 9.56 -20.43
N PRO A 182 -6.90 9.52 -21.54
CA PRO A 182 -8.31 9.14 -21.53
C PRO A 182 -8.58 7.79 -20.85
N VAL A 183 -7.59 6.86 -20.88
CA VAL A 183 -7.69 5.56 -20.22
C VAL A 183 -7.74 5.70 -18.69
N THR A 184 -7.08 6.72 -18.13
CA THR A 184 -7.20 7.07 -16.71
C THR A 184 -8.62 7.51 -16.34
N GLY A 185 -9.25 8.32 -17.20
CA GLY A 185 -10.65 8.70 -17.06
C GLY A 185 -11.60 7.50 -17.14
N LEU A 186 -11.31 6.56 -18.03
CA LEU A 186 -12.05 5.30 -18.18
C LEU A 186 -11.98 4.44 -16.91
N LEU A 187 -10.82 4.30 -16.28
CA LEU A 187 -10.70 3.54 -15.02
C LEU A 187 -11.55 4.15 -13.89
N ASN A 188 -11.60 5.48 -13.78
CA ASN A 188 -12.49 6.16 -12.83
C ASN A 188 -13.98 5.92 -13.13
N GLN A 189 -14.36 5.75 -14.40
CA GLN A 189 -15.73 5.37 -14.77
C GLN A 189 -16.06 3.93 -14.41
N LEU A 190 -15.09 3.01 -14.54
CA LEU A 190 -15.26 1.59 -14.23
C LEU A 190 -15.29 1.30 -12.72
N PHE A 191 -14.47 1.99 -11.93
CA PHE A 191 -14.25 1.69 -10.52
C PHE A 191 -14.69 2.80 -9.54
N GLY A 192 -15.06 3.98 -10.05
CA GLY A 192 -15.45 5.14 -9.25
C GLY A 192 -14.36 6.22 -9.14
N LYS A 193 -14.77 7.45 -8.82
CA LYS A 193 -13.89 8.64 -8.80
C LYS A 193 -12.72 8.55 -7.80
N GLY A 194 -12.87 7.78 -6.73
CA GLY A 194 -11.83 7.60 -5.73
C GLY A 194 -10.84 6.48 -6.04
N PHE A 195 -10.90 5.84 -7.22
CA PHE A 195 -10.09 4.66 -7.55
C PHE A 195 -8.60 4.83 -7.24
N PHE A 196 -7.99 5.88 -7.78
CA PHE A 196 -6.57 6.15 -7.52
C PHE A 196 -6.33 6.63 -6.08
N THR A 197 -7.15 7.55 -5.57
CA THR A 197 -6.91 8.15 -4.24
C THR A 197 -7.08 7.14 -3.09
N VAL A 198 -7.91 6.12 -3.26
CA VAL A 198 -8.20 5.09 -2.24
C VAL A 198 -7.21 3.93 -2.31
N LEU A 199 -6.78 3.51 -3.50
CA LEU A 199 -5.98 2.30 -3.69
C LEU A 199 -4.47 2.53 -3.80
N CYS A 200 -4.03 3.52 -4.57
CA CYS A 200 -2.63 3.58 -4.99
C CYS A 200 -1.75 4.36 -3.99
N ARG A 201 -0.50 3.91 -3.84
CA ARG A 201 0.57 4.64 -3.16
C ARG A 201 1.37 5.41 -4.20
N LEU A 202 1.44 6.73 -4.04
CA LEU A 202 2.08 7.64 -5.00
C LEU A 202 3.54 7.97 -4.69
N SER A 203 4.08 7.44 -3.59
CA SER A 203 5.47 7.69 -3.21
C SER A 203 6.44 7.11 -4.24
N ASP A 204 7.48 7.88 -4.53
CA ASP A 204 8.64 7.52 -5.34
C ASP A 204 9.49 6.40 -4.73
N ARG A 205 9.37 6.17 -3.42
CA ARG A 205 10.14 5.19 -2.65
C ARG A 205 9.29 4.01 -2.20
N LEU A 206 9.80 2.81 -2.48
CA LEU A 206 9.25 1.57 -1.94
C LEU A 206 9.92 1.30 -0.59
N THR A 207 9.27 1.76 0.47
CA THR A 207 9.71 1.64 1.86
C THR A 207 8.59 1.12 2.73
N LEU A 208 8.95 0.50 3.84
CA LEU A 208 8.00 -0.01 4.83
C LEU A 208 7.88 0.99 6.00
N ALA A 209 6.72 1.00 6.64
CA ALA A 209 6.40 1.75 7.84
C ALA A 209 5.86 0.82 8.94
N GLY A 210 5.56 1.38 10.12
CA GLY A 210 5.06 0.63 11.26
C GLY A 210 3.84 -0.25 10.95
N ILE A 211 2.92 0.22 10.09
CA ILE A 211 1.73 -0.55 9.66
C ILE A 211 2.09 -1.86 8.92
N ASP A 212 3.26 -1.91 8.28
CA ASP A 212 3.68 -3.06 7.48
C ASP A 212 4.30 -4.20 8.31
N VAL A 213 4.90 -3.86 9.45
CA VAL A 213 5.73 -4.75 10.28
C VAL A 213 5.15 -5.04 11.67
N ILE A 214 4.01 -4.45 11.99
CA ILE A 214 3.31 -4.64 13.25
C ILE A 214 2.71 -6.05 13.36
N SER A 215 2.73 -6.60 14.56
CA SER A 215 2.11 -7.88 14.90
C SER A 215 1.36 -7.77 16.22
N ARG A 216 0.23 -8.49 16.32
CA ARG A 216 -0.48 -8.74 17.59
C ARG A 216 -0.20 -10.12 18.17
N THR A 217 0.65 -10.90 17.48
CA THR A 217 1.02 -12.25 17.94
C THR A 217 1.85 -12.14 19.21
N ASN A 218 1.52 -12.96 20.22
CA ASN A 218 2.13 -12.94 21.55
C ASN A 218 2.08 -11.57 22.24
N MET A 219 1.01 -10.80 22.02
CA MET A 219 0.73 -9.57 22.75
C MET A 219 -0.45 -9.77 23.70
N ILE A 220 -0.30 -9.36 24.96
CA ILE A 220 -1.38 -9.35 25.94
C ILE A 220 -1.59 -7.93 26.49
N LEU A 221 -2.85 -7.55 26.63
CA LEU A 221 -3.27 -6.30 27.25
C LEU A 221 -3.69 -6.59 28.69
N LYS A 222 -3.22 -5.79 29.66
CA LYS A 222 -3.51 -5.96 31.09
C LYS A 222 -3.97 -4.66 31.73
N SER A 223 -4.89 -4.78 32.68
CA SER A 223 -5.41 -3.64 33.45
C SER A 223 -4.40 -3.17 34.52
N PRO A 224 -4.53 -1.93 35.02
CA PRO A 224 -3.71 -1.40 36.11
C PRO A 224 -3.68 -2.31 37.35
N SER A 225 -4.83 -2.88 37.71
CA SER A 225 -5.01 -3.73 38.88
C SER A 225 -4.51 -5.18 38.71
N SER A 226 -4.04 -5.57 37.53
CA SER A 226 -3.59 -6.94 37.28
C SER A 226 -2.32 -7.24 38.07
N LEU A 227 -2.25 -8.41 38.71
CA LEU A 227 -1.05 -8.84 39.45
C LEU A 227 0.01 -9.38 38.48
N VAL A 228 1.26 -8.93 38.61
CA VAL A 228 2.36 -9.35 37.72
C VAL A 228 2.60 -10.86 37.79
N SER A 229 2.39 -11.46 38.96
CA SER A 229 2.48 -12.92 39.17
C SER A 229 1.44 -13.75 38.40
N SER A 230 0.38 -13.12 37.88
CA SER A 230 -0.70 -13.81 37.14
C SER A 230 -0.39 -14.04 35.65
N PHE A 231 0.75 -13.54 35.17
CA PHE A 231 1.18 -13.68 33.78
C PHE A 231 2.70 -13.79 33.68
N SER A 232 3.19 -14.32 32.57
CA SER A 232 4.62 -14.51 32.31
C SER A 232 4.94 -14.15 30.87
N HIS A 233 6.17 -13.68 30.64
CA HIS A 233 6.69 -13.49 29.30
C HIS A 233 6.82 -14.82 28.54
N GLY A 234 6.95 -15.95 29.25
CA GLY A 234 7.11 -17.28 28.68
C GLY A 234 8.40 -17.45 27.86
N ASN A 235 8.68 -18.68 27.43
CA ASN A 235 9.90 -18.98 26.66
C ASN A 235 9.88 -18.40 25.23
N ALA A 236 8.68 -18.13 24.68
CA ALA A 236 8.51 -17.65 23.30
C ALA A 236 8.54 -16.11 23.18
N GLY A 237 8.63 -15.39 24.30
CA GLY A 237 8.50 -13.93 24.38
C GLY A 237 7.05 -13.47 24.23
N THR A 238 6.52 -12.83 25.26
CA THR A 238 5.17 -12.24 25.28
C THR A 238 5.28 -10.77 25.63
N ALA A 239 4.74 -9.90 24.77
CA ALA A 239 4.68 -8.47 25.00
C ALA A 239 3.49 -8.15 25.90
N ILE A 240 3.75 -7.50 27.03
CA ILE A 240 2.73 -7.21 28.05
C ILE A 240 2.53 -5.70 28.08
N LEU A 241 1.36 -5.26 27.63
CA LEU A 241 1.03 -3.83 27.57
C LEU A 241 0.03 -3.50 28.67
N LEU A 242 0.35 -2.48 29.46
CA LEU A 242 -0.56 -1.89 30.43
C LEU A 242 -1.52 -0.96 29.70
N VAL A 243 -2.82 -1.25 29.83
CA VAL A 243 -3.91 -0.44 29.28
C VAL A 243 -4.89 -0.05 30.37
N ASP A 244 -5.29 1.20 30.39
CA ASP A 244 -6.36 1.72 31.25
C ASP A 244 -7.45 2.32 30.36
N GLN A 245 -8.67 1.81 30.46
CA GLN A 245 -9.79 2.19 29.58
C GLN A 245 -9.40 2.14 28.08
N ASN A 246 -8.66 1.11 27.66
CA ASN A 246 -8.06 0.93 26.32
C ASN A 246 -6.93 1.89 25.95
N HIS A 247 -6.54 2.83 26.81
CA HIS A 247 -5.40 3.69 26.59
C HIS A 247 -4.11 3.06 27.11
N TYR A 248 -3.09 3.04 26.25
CA TYR A 248 -1.74 2.61 26.57
C TYR A 248 -1.12 3.50 27.63
N LYS A 249 -0.69 2.89 28.74
CA LYS A 249 0.03 3.58 29.82
C LYS A 249 1.48 3.11 29.95
N GLY A 250 1.85 1.98 29.32
CA GLY A 250 3.23 1.54 29.22
C GLY A 250 3.37 0.05 28.93
N ASP A 251 4.61 -0.41 28.86
CA ASP A 251 5.00 -1.81 28.58
C ASP A 251 5.72 -2.42 29.79
N TRP A 252 5.35 -3.66 30.12
CA TRP A 252 6.05 -4.48 31.11
C TRP A 252 6.94 -5.47 30.35
N ARG A 253 8.25 -5.45 30.58
CA ARG A 253 9.23 -6.25 29.84
C ARG A 253 9.93 -7.25 30.75
N ALA A 254 10.52 -8.29 30.15
CA ALA A 254 11.26 -9.31 30.87
C ALA A 254 12.43 -8.72 31.68
N ASP A 255 13.16 -7.76 31.10
CA ASP A 255 14.28 -7.08 31.76
C ASP A 255 13.85 -6.23 32.97
N ASP A 256 12.58 -5.82 33.03
CA ASP A 256 12.06 -5.06 34.17
C ASP A 256 11.78 -5.96 35.38
N VAL A 257 11.56 -7.27 35.15
CA VAL A 257 11.11 -8.22 36.18
C VAL A 257 12.15 -8.33 37.30
N GLU A 258 13.42 -8.59 36.96
CA GLU A 258 14.45 -8.87 37.96
C GLU A 258 14.75 -7.64 38.84
N GLU A 259 14.96 -6.47 38.23
CA GLU A 259 15.26 -5.23 38.94
C GLU A 259 14.14 -4.84 39.90
N ILE A 260 12.89 -4.94 39.47
CA ILE A 260 11.74 -4.56 40.30
C ILE A 260 11.47 -5.62 41.37
N GLN A 261 11.59 -6.91 41.06
CA GLN A 261 11.46 -7.96 42.07
C GLN A 261 12.52 -7.82 43.17
N HIS A 262 13.72 -7.34 42.87
CA HIS A 262 14.72 -7.03 43.91
C HIS A 262 14.22 -5.94 44.87
N ILE A 263 13.69 -4.82 44.36
CA ILE A 263 13.12 -3.75 45.22
C ILE A 263 11.96 -4.29 46.07
N LEU A 264 11.04 -5.05 45.47
CA LEU A 264 9.91 -5.64 46.19
C LEU A 264 10.37 -6.64 47.26
N THR A 265 11.44 -7.38 46.98
CA THR A 265 12.07 -8.30 47.94
C THR A 265 12.70 -7.53 49.09
N PHE A 266 13.39 -6.42 48.84
CA PHE A 266 13.93 -5.56 49.89
C PHE A 266 12.83 -4.99 50.78
N PHE A 267 11.74 -4.50 50.18
CA PHE A 267 10.62 -3.97 50.95
C PHE A 267 9.95 -5.05 51.81
N THR A 268 9.71 -6.23 51.23
CA THR A 268 9.13 -7.36 51.95
C THR A 268 10.05 -7.84 53.07
N SER A 269 11.36 -7.89 52.81
CA SER A 269 12.36 -8.26 53.82
C SER A 269 12.42 -7.26 54.98
N CYS A 270 12.32 -5.96 54.68
CA CYS A 270 12.19 -4.90 55.69
C CYS A 270 10.95 -5.10 56.58
N LEU A 271 9.80 -5.39 55.99
CA LEU A 271 8.56 -5.66 56.74
C LEU A 271 8.64 -6.96 57.57
N ARG A 272 9.26 -8.01 57.03
CA ARG A 272 9.48 -9.29 57.75
C ARG A 272 10.50 -9.14 58.87
N TRP A 273 11.53 -8.32 58.68
CA TRP A 273 12.47 -7.96 59.74
C TRP A 273 11.74 -7.25 60.88
N PHE A 274 10.86 -6.30 60.56
CA PHE A 274 10.04 -5.62 61.55
C PHE A 274 9.11 -6.58 62.29
N GLU A 275 8.40 -7.46 61.58
CA GLU A 275 7.56 -8.52 62.18
C GLU A 275 8.37 -9.40 63.15
N ASN A 276 9.57 -9.84 62.75
CA ASN A 276 10.42 -10.66 63.60
C ASN A 276 10.92 -9.89 64.83
N ASN A 277 11.31 -8.63 64.67
CA ASN A 277 11.72 -7.78 65.78
C ASN A 277 10.56 -7.55 66.76
N VAL A 278 9.35 -7.28 66.25
CA VAL A 278 8.12 -7.20 67.03
C VAL A 278 7.89 -8.50 67.82
N HIS A 279 7.99 -9.67 67.19
CA HIS A 279 7.83 -10.95 67.87
C HIS A 279 8.87 -11.17 68.98
N GLN A 280 10.16 -10.94 68.71
CA GLN A 280 11.23 -11.12 69.70
C GLN A 280 11.06 -10.19 70.91
N GLN A 281 10.73 -8.94 70.63
CA GLN A 281 10.53 -7.91 71.64
C GLN A 281 9.25 -8.18 72.45
N LEU A 282 8.18 -8.68 71.79
CA LEU A 282 6.96 -9.15 72.46
C LEU A 282 7.25 -10.29 73.42
N PHE A 283 7.96 -11.34 72.97
CA PHE A 283 8.34 -12.44 73.86
C PHE A 283 9.17 -11.97 75.04
N SER A 284 10.05 -10.98 74.82
CA SER A 284 10.87 -10.40 75.88
C SER A 284 10.03 -9.61 76.89
N LEU A 285 9.04 -8.84 76.43
CA LEU A 285 8.08 -8.11 77.29
C LEU A 285 7.25 -9.09 78.14
N PHE A 286 6.63 -10.09 77.51
CA PHE A 286 5.78 -11.07 78.21
C PHE A 286 6.58 -12.07 79.06
N ALA A 287 7.91 -12.13 78.93
CA ALA A 287 8.80 -12.91 79.81
C ALA A 287 9.21 -12.15 81.08
N GLN A 288 8.91 -10.86 81.21
CA GLN A 288 9.19 -10.08 82.42
C GLN A 288 8.35 -10.59 83.60
N LYS A 289 8.88 -10.46 84.83
CA LYS A 289 8.19 -10.91 86.05
C LYS A 289 6.86 -10.20 86.30
N THR A 290 6.74 -8.97 85.79
CA THR A 290 5.54 -8.13 85.91
C THR A 290 5.45 -7.27 84.66
N VAL A 291 4.33 -7.36 83.94
CA VAL A 291 4.04 -6.51 82.78
C VAL A 291 2.96 -5.51 83.19
N GLU A 292 3.30 -4.22 83.12
CA GLU A 292 2.38 -3.12 83.43
C GLU A 292 1.79 -2.51 82.16
N LYS A 293 0.57 -1.99 82.27
CA LYS A 293 -0.13 -1.33 81.17
C LYS A 293 0.71 -0.23 80.50
N GLN A 294 1.36 0.63 81.30
CA GLN A 294 2.20 1.72 80.76
C GLN A 294 3.42 1.16 80.02
N GLY A 295 4.03 0.09 80.54
CA GLY A 295 5.16 -0.57 79.90
C GLY A 295 4.83 -1.17 78.53
N LEU A 296 3.58 -1.60 78.29
CA LEU A 296 3.12 -2.03 76.97
C LEU A 296 2.97 -0.85 76.00
N ILE A 297 2.44 0.29 76.45
CA ILE A 297 2.27 1.49 75.61
C ILE A 297 3.63 2.04 75.19
N ASP A 298 4.54 2.24 76.16
CA ASP A 298 5.90 2.73 75.90
C ASP A 298 6.66 1.80 74.94
N PHE A 299 6.44 0.49 75.07
CA PHE A 299 6.99 -0.52 74.19
C PHE A 299 6.48 -0.41 72.74
N VAL A 300 5.17 -0.23 72.56
CA VAL A 300 4.57 -0.06 71.23
C VAL A 300 5.12 1.19 70.56
N ASP A 301 5.17 2.32 71.29
CA ASP A 301 5.77 3.55 70.78
C ASP A 301 7.25 3.34 70.41
N GLN A 302 8.04 2.70 71.26
CA GLN A 302 9.47 2.46 70.99
C GLN A 302 9.68 1.62 69.71
N ILE A 303 8.89 0.57 69.51
CA ILE A 303 9.00 -0.31 68.34
C ILE A 303 8.67 0.44 67.05
N PHE A 304 7.59 1.23 67.05
CA PHE A 304 7.16 1.94 65.84
C PHE A 304 8.06 3.15 65.52
N GLN A 305 8.84 3.64 66.48
CA GLN A 305 9.86 4.68 66.29
C GLN A 305 11.20 4.16 65.73
N ILE A 306 11.35 2.84 65.54
CA ILE A 306 12.52 2.26 64.88
C ILE A 306 12.61 2.78 63.45
N LYS A 307 13.82 3.17 63.02
CA LYS A 307 14.04 3.68 61.66
C LYS A 307 14.15 2.54 60.65
N ILE A 308 13.61 2.76 59.46
CA ILE A 308 13.62 1.76 58.38
C ILE A 308 15.05 1.36 58.00
N GLN A 309 16.00 2.31 57.97
CA GLN A 309 17.41 2.05 57.68
C GLN A 309 18.05 0.96 58.56
N GLU A 310 17.51 0.71 59.77
CA GLU A 310 18.02 -0.31 60.68
C GLU A 310 17.74 -1.74 60.17
N SER A 311 16.73 -1.91 59.30
CA SER A 311 16.31 -3.20 58.74
C SER A 311 17.09 -3.65 57.50
N ILE A 312 17.96 -2.80 56.94
CA ILE A 312 18.57 -2.98 55.61
C ILE A 312 20.09 -2.75 55.59
N GLN A 313 20.78 -3.04 56.69
CA GLN A 313 22.21 -2.76 56.82
C GLN A 313 23.09 -3.47 55.76
N GLU A 314 22.60 -4.56 55.18
CA GLU A 314 23.32 -5.39 54.21
C GLU A 314 23.24 -4.89 52.75
N LEU A 315 22.39 -3.89 52.46
CA LEU A 315 22.26 -3.35 51.10
C LEU A 315 23.47 -2.50 50.69
N GLN A 316 23.89 -2.62 49.43
CA GLN A 316 24.92 -1.76 48.82
C GLN A 316 24.39 -0.34 48.56
N ASP A 317 25.28 0.64 48.35
CA ASP A 317 24.90 2.05 48.18
C ASP A 317 23.89 2.28 47.05
N LYS A 318 24.08 1.64 45.90
CA LYS A 318 23.12 1.72 44.77
C LYS A 318 21.75 1.17 45.16
N GLN A 319 21.70 0.00 45.78
CA GLN A 319 20.46 -0.65 46.22
C GLN A 319 19.75 0.19 47.30
N ARG A 320 20.51 0.81 48.21
CA ARG A 320 19.96 1.75 49.21
C ARG A 320 19.33 2.95 48.54
N GLN A 321 19.99 3.54 47.54
CA GLN A 321 19.45 4.68 46.80
C GLN A 321 18.16 4.31 46.05
N GLU A 322 18.13 3.18 45.36
CA GLU A 322 16.95 2.69 44.64
C GLU A 322 15.78 2.40 45.60
N PHE A 323 16.07 1.78 46.75
CA PHE A 323 15.04 1.51 47.76
C PHE A 323 14.55 2.78 48.47
N ASP A 324 15.42 3.77 48.70
CA ASP A 324 15.05 5.09 49.22
C ASP A 324 14.11 5.83 48.26
N LEU A 325 14.43 5.83 46.96
CA LEU A 325 13.58 6.39 45.90
C LEU A 325 12.23 5.66 45.83
N PHE A 326 12.22 4.33 45.96
CA PHE A 326 10.98 3.56 46.03
C PHE A 326 10.09 4.01 47.19
N LEU A 327 10.64 4.16 48.40
CA LEU A 327 9.88 4.64 49.56
C LEU A 327 9.36 6.06 49.36
N GLN A 328 10.16 6.95 48.78
CA GLN A 328 9.80 8.35 48.58
C GLN A 328 8.76 8.53 47.46
N CYS A 329 9.03 8.00 46.28
CA CYS A 329 8.25 8.23 45.07
C CYS A 329 7.01 7.32 44.98
N VAL A 330 7.14 6.05 45.36
CA VAL A 330 6.08 5.05 45.16
C VAL A 330 5.22 4.86 46.41
N ILE A 331 5.85 4.75 47.59
CA ILE A 331 5.12 4.62 48.86
C ILE A 331 4.67 5.98 49.42
N GLY A 332 5.34 7.08 49.05
CA GLY A 332 5.01 8.43 49.51
C GLY A 332 5.57 8.78 50.91
N LEU A 333 6.59 8.06 51.35
CA LEU A 333 7.34 8.33 52.58
C LEU A 333 8.43 9.38 52.30
N GLN A 334 8.13 10.65 52.57
CA GLN A 334 8.97 11.80 52.19
C GLN A 334 10.41 11.75 52.72
N VAL A 335 10.62 11.17 53.90
CA VAL A 335 11.94 11.03 54.55
C VAL A 335 12.69 9.76 54.13
N GLY A 336 12.06 8.90 53.31
CA GLY A 336 12.60 7.63 52.82
C GLY A 336 13.13 6.73 53.94
N LEU A 337 14.34 6.21 53.78
CA LEU A 337 15.00 5.28 54.71
C LEU A 337 15.21 5.84 56.12
N LYS A 338 15.25 7.16 56.27
CA LYS A 338 15.41 7.81 57.58
C LYS A 338 14.12 7.85 58.39
N GLY A 339 12.99 7.52 57.75
CA GLY A 339 11.69 7.45 58.39
C GLY A 339 11.54 6.25 59.33
N THR A 340 10.51 6.32 60.16
CA THR A 340 10.13 5.31 61.14
C THR A 340 9.04 4.38 60.61
N PHE A 341 8.86 3.21 61.23
CA PHE A 341 7.74 2.31 60.88
C PHE A 341 6.37 2.93 61.16
N LYS A 342 6.27 3.89 62.09
CA LYS A 342 5.07 4.72 62.29
C LYS A 342 4.76 5.57 61.05
N GLU A 343 5.73 6.32 60.55
CA GLU A 343 5.58 7.16 59.36
C GLU A 343 5.31 6.30 58.10
N LEU A 344 5.85 5.08 58.04
CA LEU A 344 5.53 4.11 56.99
C LEU A 344 4.06 3.68 57.05
N ALA A 345 3.52 3.39 58.23
CA ALA A 345 2.11 3.03 58.39
C ALA A 345 1.19 4.18 57.95
N GLU A 346 1.53 5.42 58.30
CA GLU A 346 0.82 6.63 57.86
C GLU A 346 0.94 6.87 56.34
N ALA A 347 2.07 6.51 55.73
CA ALA A 347 2.24 6.57 54.27
C ALA A 347 1.38 5.51 53.56
N LEU A 348 1.35 4.28 54.08
CA LEU A 348 0.53 3.19 53.54
C LEU A 348 -0.97 3.46 53.70
N GLU A 349 -1.39 4.07 54.82
CA GLU A 349 -2.79 4.48 55.03
C GLU A 349 -3.26 5.48 53.96
N ARG A 350 -2.39 6.41 53.53
CA ARG A 350 -2.67 7.34 52.41
C ARG A 350 -2.84 6.64 51.06
N LEU A 351 -2.35 5.40 50.92
CA LEU A 351 -2.53 4.53 49.75
C LEU A 351 -3.72 3.55 49.93
N ASP A 352 -4.58 3.79 50.93
CA ASP A 352 -5.70 2.92 51.31
C ASP A 352 -5.26 1.52 51.80
N LEU A 353 -4.02 1.39 52.30
CA LEU A 353 -3.49 0.19 52.94
C LEU A 353 -3.47 0.36 54.46
N GLN A 354 -4.63 0.22 55.07
CA GLN A 354 -4.84 0.51 56.50
C GLN A 354 -4.31 -0.60 57.42
N ASP A 355 -3.96 -1.78 56.91
CA ASP A 355 -3.68 -2.96 57.74
C ASP A 355 -2.54 -2.75 58.74
N LEU A 356 -1.48 -2.01 58.38
CA LEU A 356 -0.36 -1.74 59.28
C LEU A 356 -0.73 -0.71 60.36
N ALA A 357 -1.53 0.31 60.00
CA ALA A 357 -2.06 1.30 60.95
C ALA A 357 -3.08 0.65 61.90
N LEU A 358 -3.94 -0.24 61.41
CA LEU A 358 -4.86 -1.04 62.21
C LEU A 358 -4.11 -2.00 63.14
N PHE A 359 -3.03 -2.62 62.67
CA PHE A 359 -2.15 -3.41 63.54
C PHE A 359 -1.58 -2.56 64.68
N HIS A 360 -1.07 -1.36 64.39
CA HIS A 360 -0.60 -0.41 65.40
C HIS A 360 -1.70 -0.05 66.42
N GLN A 361 -2.92 0.23 65.96
CA GLN A 361 -4.07 0.52 66.83
C GLN A 361 -4.49 -0.68 67.67
N LEU A 362 -4.57 -1.88 67.08
CA LEU A 362 -4.86 -3.12 67.81
C LEU A 362 -3.83 -3.37 68.91
N PHE A 363 -2.56 -3.05 68.63
CA PHE A 363 -1.47 -3.18 69.59
C PHE A 363 -1.64 -2.22 70.77
N LEU A 364 -1.97 -0.94 70.51
CA LEU A 364 -2.26 0.04 71.56
C LEU A 364 -3.51 -0.36 72.37
N ASN A 365 -4.55 -0.86 71.71
CA ASN A 365 -5.82 -1.27 72.34
C ASN A 365 -5.67 -2.49 73.25
N LEU A 366 -4.58 -3.26 73.15
CA LEU A 366 -4.29 -4.32 74.13
C LEU A 366 -4.23 -3.76 75.57
N ALA A 367 -3.76 -2.52 75.74
CA ALA A 367 -3.69 -1.83 77.02
C ALA A 367 -5.09 -1.56 77.63
N GLU A 368 -6.14 -1.59 76.82
CA GLU A 368 -7.55 -1.38 77.21
C GLU A 368 -8.36 -2.68 77.22
N SER A 369 -7.74 -3.80 76.87
CA SER A 369 -8.39 -5.11 76.80
C SER A 369 -8.50 -5.80 78.15
N ASP A 370 -9.15 -6.97 78.17
CA ASP A 370 -9.27 -7.84 79.34
C ASP A 370 -7.95 -8.54 79.75
N LEU A 371 -6.82 -8.18 79.10
CA LEU A 371 -5.46 -8.56 79.48
C LEU A 371 -4.96 -7.85 80.72
N PHE A 372 -5.51 -6.69 81.08
CA PHE A 372 -5.06 -5.94 82.25
C PHE A 372 -6.18 -5.85 83.30
N MET A 373 -5.83 -6.13 84.54
CA MET A 373 -6.73 -5.93 85.68
C MET A 373 -6.93 -4.44 85.94
N GLN A 374 -7.95 -4.07 86.72
CA GLN A 374 -8.17 -2.67 87.14
C GLN A 374 -6.95 -2.05 87.86
N SER A 375 -6.06 -2.87 88.43
CA SER A 375 -4.79 -2.47 89.03
C SER A 375 -3.71 -2.08 88.02
N GLY A 376 -3.93 -2.27 86.72
CA GLY A 376 -2.95 -2.01 85.66
C GLY A 376 -1.92 -3.12 85.45
N GLN A 377 -1.98 -4.20 86.22
CA GLN A 377 -1.16 -5.41 86.05
C GLN A 377 -1.82 -6.40 85.10
N MET A 378 -1.00 -7.10 84.32
CA MET A 378 -1.46 -8.10 83.36
C MET A 378 -2.10 -9.33 84.05
N ASP A 379 -3.21 -9.83 83.51
CA ASP A 379 -3.84 -11.12 83.84
C ASP A 379 -3.00 -12.25 83.22
N GLU A 380 -2.39 -13.10 84.07
CA GLU A 380 -1.52 -14.22 83.67
C GLU A 380 -2.27 -15.41 83.04
N SER A 381 -3.54 -15.25 82.67
CA SER A 381 -4.31 -16.22 81.91
C SER A 381 -3.65 -16.51 80.55
N ARG A 382 -2.96 -17.66 80.47
CA ARG A 382 -2.33 -18.15 79.23
C ARG A 382 -3.28 -18.10 78.04
N SER A 383 -4.52 -18.55 78.21
CA SER A 383 -5.52 -18.54 77.14
C SER A 383 -5.85 -17.14 76.61
N LYS A 384 -5.88 -16.12 77.47
CA LYS A 384 -6.13 -14.74 77.05
C LYS A 384 -4.92 -14.14 76.34
N ILE A 385 -3.73 -14.30 76.92
CA ILE A 385 -2.46 -13.81 76.36
C ILE A 385 -2.23 -14.38 74.96
N PHE A 386 -2.29 -15.70 74.81
CA PHE A 386 -2.07 -16.34 73.50
C PHE A 386 -3.16 -16.01 72.49
N LYS A 387 -4.41 -15.79 72.91
CA LYS A 387 -5.49 -15.37 72.00
C LYS A 387 -5.23 -13.97 71.43
N HIS A 388 -4.86 -13.01 72.25
CA HIS A 388 -4.55 -11.65 71.80
C HIS A 388 -3.27 -11.59 70.96
N LEU A 389 -2.22 -12.33 71.35
CA LEU A 389 -1.01 -12.46 70.54
C LEU A 389 -1.30 -13.12 69.19
N GLN A 390 -2.13 -14.17 69.15
CA GLN A 390 -2.55 -14.82 67.91
C GLN A 390 -3.22 -13.82 66.97
N ILE A 391 -4.13 -12.98 67.47
CA ILE A 391 -4.82 -11.95 66.68
C ILE A 391 -3.79 -10.96 66.10
N LEU A 392 -2.86 -10.46 66.92
CA LEU A 392 -1.82 -9.54 66.47
C LEU A 392 -0.92 -10.14 65.39
N ILE A 393 -0.43 -11.36 65.60
CA ILE A 393 0.46 -12.06 64.65
C ILE A 393 -0.29 -12.29 63.32
N GLN A 394 -1.53 -12.75 63.38
CA GLN A 394 -2.36 -12.97 62.18
C GLN A 394 -2.60 -11.66 61.41
N HIS A 395 -2.87 -10.56 62.12
CA HIS A 395 -3.04 -9.23 61.52
C HIS A 395 -1.76 -8.74 60.85
N MET A 396 -0.60 -8.88 61.50
CA MET A 396 0.69 -8.48 60.90
C MET A 396 0.99 -9.29 59.63
N THR A 397 0.86 -10.61 59.68
CA THR A 397 1.08 -11.46 58.50
C THR A 397 0.12 -11.10 57.35
N ARG A 398 -1.14 -10.80 57.65
CA ARG A 398 -2.13 -10.34 56.66
C ARG A 398 -1.76 -8.97 56.08
N ALA A 399 -1.32 -8.03 56.93
CA ALA A 399 -0.88 -6.71 56.50
C ALA A 399 0.27 -6.79 55.50
N ILE A 400 1.29 -7.60 55.81
CA ILE A 400 2.44 -7.82 54.91
C ILE A 400 1.97 -8.42 53.57
N GLN A 401 1.06 -9.39 53.60
CA GLN A 401 0.53 -10.01 52.38
C GLN A 401 -0.27 -9.01 51.53
N HIS A 402 -1.10 -8.16 52.14
CA HIS A 402 -1.85 -7.13 51.45
C HIS A 402 -0.93 -6.08 50.82
N ILE A 403 0.07 -5.59 51.57
CA ILE A 403 1.07 -4.65 51.08
C ILE A 403 1.84 -5.25 49.90
N TYR A 404 2.30 -6.50 50.02
CA TYR A 404 2.97 -7.20 48.93
C TYR A 404 2.08 -7.31 47.69
N THR A 405 0.80 -7.68 47.88
CA THR A 405 -0.16 -7.81 46.78
C THR A 405 -0.39 -6.46 46.08
N TYR A 406 -0.48 -5.37 46.84
CA TYR A 406 -0.55 -4.01 46.28
C TYR A 406 0.68 -3.66 45.46
N CYS A 407 1.88 -3.87 46.02
CA CYS A 407 3.13 -3.55 45.31
C CYS A 407 3.38 -4.43 44.08
N ASN A 408 2.72 -5.60 44.00
CA ASN A 408 2.78 -6.53 42.87
C ASN A 408 1.69 -6.25 41.80
N ARG A 409 0.91 -5.18 41.94
CA ARG A 409 0.01 -4.71 40.87
C ARG A 409 0.81 -4.06 39.75
N LEU A 410 0.30 -4.20 38.52
CA LEU A 410 0.96 -3.72 37.31
C LEU A 410 1.16 -2.20 37.32
N ASP A 411 0.18 -1.43 37.78
CA ASP A 411 0.31 0.03 37.91
C ASP A 411 1.40 0.47 38.88
N VAL A 412 1.52 -0.22 40.02
CA VAL A 412 2.54 0.08 41.03
C VAL A 412 3.93 -0.28 40.48
N VAL A 413 4.13 -1.45 39.87
CA VAL A 413 5.45 -1.78 39.29
C VAL A 413 5.84 -0.86 38.14
N MET A 414 4.87 -0.37 37.35
CA MET A 414 5.13 0.63 36.31
C MET A 414 5.53 1.99 36.91
N HIS A 415 4.97 2.35 38.07
CA HIS A 415 5.41 3.51 38.85
C HIS A 415 6.86 3.34 39.32
N ILE A 416 7.24 2.15 39.83
CA ILE A 416 8.64 1.83 40.18
C ILE A 416 9.55 1.98 38.96
N LYS A 417 9.19 1.36 37.83
CA LYS A 417 9.94 1.43 36.57
C LYS A 417 10.24 2.86 36.14
N ARG A 418 9.24 3.74 36.20
CA ARG A 418 9.36 5.14 35.74
C ARG A 418 10.11 6.01 36.73
N ASP A 419 9.75 5.97 38.01
CA ASP A 419 10.17 7.00 38.96
C ASP A 419 11.39 6.57 39.79
N VAL A 420 11.68 5.26 39.88
CA VAL A 420 12.90 4.74 40.52
C VAL A 420 13.99 4.44 39.49
N PHE A 421 13.65 3.76 38.39
CA PHE A 421 14.64 3.35 37.38
C PHE A 421 14.72 4.30 36.17
N HIS A 422 13.86 5.33 36.09
CA HIS A 422 13.82 6.29 34.98
C HIS A 422 13.67 5.66 33.58
N LYS A 423 13.02 4.49 33.51
CA LYS A 423 12.75 3.78 32.24
C LYS A 423 11.41 4.25 31.65
N ILE A 424 11.48 4.96 30.52
CA ILE A 424 10.31 5.50 29.82
C ILE A 424 9.85 4.53 28.72
N PRO A 425 8.53 4.34 28.52
CA PRO A 425 7.99 3.57 27.39
C PRO A 425 8.48 4.12 26.04
N HIS A 426 8.96 3.23 25.17
CA HIS A 426 9.35 3.59 23.80
C HIS A 426 8.24 3.19 22.84
N THR A 427 7.60 4.18 22.24
CA THR A 427 6.50 3.98 21.28
C THR A 427 6.89 4.44 19.88
N ILE A 428 6.23 3.82 18.91
CA ILE A 428 6.25 4.19 17.49
C ILE A 428 4.81 4.30 16.98
N THR A 429 4.63 4.95 15.84
CA THR A 429 3.32 5.05 15.18
C THR A 429 3.27 4.17 13.94
N LEU A 430 2.06 3.93 13.41
CA LEU A 430 1.85 3.21 12.15
C LEU A 430 2.61 3.81 10.95
N ARG A 431 2.99 5.09 11.03
CA ARG A 431 3.70 5.83 9.97
C ARG A 431 5.22 5.88 10.18
N THR A 432 5.73 5.36 11.30
CA THR A 432 7.17 5.40 11.57
C THR A 432 7.90 4.52 10.56
N ASN A 433 8.85 5.08 9.81
CA ASN A 433 9.64 4.34 8.81
C ASN A 433 10.47 3.23 9.49
N VAL A 434 10.62 2.09 8.83
CA VAL A 434 11.41 0.95 9.31
C VAL A 434 12.83 1.31 9.75
N ASP A 435 13.54 2.20 9.06
CA ASP A 435 14.89 2.59 9.46
C ASP A 435 14.87 3.31 10.82
N ASN A 436 13.91 4.21 11.03
CA ASN A 436 13.69 4.85 12.33
C ASN A 436 13.23 3.84 13.40
N ILE A 437 12.49 2.79 13.03
CA ILE A 437 12.12 1.71 13.95
C ILE A 437 13.37 0.94 14.39
N ARG A 438 14.27 0.61 13.46
CA ARG A 438 15.54 -0.07 13.75
C ARG A 438 16.41 0.75 14.69
N ASP A 439 16.52 2.05 14.44
CA ASP A 439 17.28 2.97 15.29
C ASP A 439 16.69 3.07 16.71
N LYS A 440 15.35 3.12 16.83
CA LYS A 440 14.65 3.14 18.11
C LYS A 440 14.65 1.79 18.83
N MET A 441 14.78 0.67 18.11
CA MET A 441 14.73 -0.67 18.69
C MET A 441 15.89 -0.89 19.65
N GLN A 442 17.09 -0.42 19.30
CA GLN A 442 18.30 -0.56 20.12
C GLN A 442 18.44 -2.00 20.68
N GLU A 443 18.45 -2.14 22.01
CA GLU A 443 18.54 -3.41 22.74
C GLU A 443 17.16 -3.99 23.12
N TYR A 444 16.06 -3.27 22.88
CA TYR A 444 14.73 -3.73 23.23
C TYR A 444 14.30 -4.94 22.39
N ASP A 445 13.58 -5.88 23.02
CA ASP A 445 12.98 -7.03 22.35
C ASP A 445 11.81 -6.64 21.44
N TYR A 446 11.11 -5.55 21.77
CA TYR A 446 10.01 -5.03 20.98
C TYR A 446 9.74 -3.54 21.25
N LEU A 447 9.07 -2.91 20.29
CA LEU A 447 8.51 -1.57 20.38
C LEU A 447 6.98 -1.62 20.28
N THR A 448 6.29 -0.86 21.12
CA THR A 448 4.83 -0.75 21.06
C THR A 448 4.42 0.22 19.97
N VAL A 449 3.49 -0.20 19.12
CA VAL A 449 2.88 0.65 18.09
C VAL A 449 1.60 1.27 18.64
N VAL A 450 1.53 2.60 18.61
CA VAL A 450 0.38 3.36 19.12
C VAL A 450 -0.21 4.28 18.05
N ILE A 451 -1.49 4.58 18.19
CA ILE A 451 -2.17 5.69 17.52
C ILE A 451 -2.37 6.79 18.56
N ASN A 452 -2.14 8.05 18.17
CA ASN A 452 -2.41 9.20 19.03
C ASN A 452 -3.90 9.53 18.95
N ASP A 453 -4.56 9.59 20.11
CA ASP A 453 -5.94 10.07 20.23
C ASP A 453 -5.96 11.55 20.66
N GLN A 454 -7.13 12.19 20.60
CA GLN A 454 -7.28 13.58 21.01
C GLN A 454 -6.90 13.74 22.50
N GLY A 455 -5.84 14.51 22.80
CA GLY A 455 -5.48 14.86 24.19
C GLY A 455 -4.30 14.11 24.82
N ALA A 456 -3.39 13.54 24.02
CA ALA A 456 -2.18 12.82 24.47
C ALA A 456 -2.41 11.42 25.07
N GLU A 457 -3.59 10.86 24.85
CA GLU A 457 -3.85 9.44 25.12
C GLU A 457 -3.46 8.59 23.90
N PHE A 458 -2.89 7.42 24.15
CA PHE A 458 -2.37 6.53 23.12
C PHE A 458 -3.18 5.26 23.05
N PHE A 459 -3.57 4.81 21.86
CA PHE A 459 -4.22 3.52 21.67
C PHE A 459 -3.20 2.47 21.20
N PRO A 460 -3.02 1.33 21.90
CA PRO A 460 -2.06 0.31 21.49
C PRO A 460 -2.64 -0.54 20.36
N VAL A 461 -1.97 -0.53 19.22
CA VAL A 461 -2.39 -1.31 18.04
C VAL A 461 -1.75 -2.69 18.03
N GLY A 462 -0.49 -2.78 18.46
CA GLY A 462 0.33 -3.97 18.33
C GLY A 462 1.79 -3.71 18.73
N VAL A 463 2.67 -4.66 18.40
CA VAL A 463 4.11 -4.54 18.66
C VAL A 463 4.93 -4.85 17.42
N VAL A 464 6.13 -4.28 17.34
CA VAL A 464 7.15 -4.68 16.38
C VAL A 464 8.24 -5.41 17.14
N TRP A 465 8.51 -6.67 16.77
CA TRP A 465 9.53 -7.49 17.42
C TRP A 465 10.91 -7.23 16.83
N ALA A 466 11.92 -7.19 17.69
CA ALA A 466 13.33 -7.01 17.29
C ALA A 466 13.81 -8.12 16.36
N LYS A 467 13.42 -9.37 16.63
CA LYS A 467 13.75 -10.53 15.79
C LYS A 467 13.23 -10.40 14.36
N ASP A 468 12.08 -9.75 14.18
CA ASP A 468 11.43 -9.60 12.88
C ASP A 468 12.01 -8.41 12.12
N ILE A 469 12.20 -7.26 12.78
CA ILE A 469 12.74 -6.05 12.12
C ILE A 469 14.22 -6.17 11.72
N ARG A 470 14.98 -7.04 12.41
CA ARG A 470 16.40 -7.32 12.12
C ARG A 470 16.59 -8.32 10.98
N LYS A 471 15.53 -8.93 10.45
CA LYS A 471 15.62 -9.78 9.25
C LYS A 471 16.14 -8.96 8.07
N PRO A 472 16.95 -9.57 7.18
CA PRO A 472 17.47 -8.88 6.00
C PRO A 472 16.35 -8.51 5.03
N ILE A 473 15.33 -9.36 4.89
CA ILE A 473 14.16 -9.14 4.04
C ILE A 473 12.93 -9.00 4.93
N LEU A 474 12.16 -7.93 4.73
CA LEU A 474 10.96 -7.56 5.49
C LEU A 474 9.69 -7.47 4.63
N GLY A 475 9.83 -7.63 3.32
CA GLY A 475 8.74 -7.54 2.38
C GLY A 475 9.20 -7.90 0.97
N THR A 476 8.25 -7.92 0.05
CA THR A 476 8.51 -8.37 -1.32
C THR A 476 7.94 -7.42 -2.36
N VAL A 477 8.47 -7.48 -3.57
CA VAL A 477 8.10 -6.60 -4.67
C VAL A 477 7.90 -7.41 -5.96
N THR A 478 6.93 -7.00 -6.73
CA THR A 478 6.65 -7.46 -8.08
C THR A 478 6.75 -6.28 -9.05
N PHE A 479 7.48 -6.47 -10.15
CA PHE A 479 7.59 -5.48 -11.22
C PHE A 479 6.73 -5.87 -12.43
N ARG A 480 6.15 -4.85 -13.05
CA ARG A 480 5.31 -4.96 -14.26
C ARG A 480 5.75 -3.89 -15.23
N ASP A 481 6.11 -4.32 -16.42
CA ASP A 481 6.60 -3.48 -17.52
C ASP A 481 8.01 -2.89 -17.33
N PHE A 482 8.75 -3.43 -16.36
CA PHE A 482 10.18 -3.16 -16.17
C PHE A 482 10.76 -4.24 -15.27
N CYS A 483 12.09 -4.28 -15.19
CA CYS A 483 12.79 -5.21 -14.30
C CYS A 483 14.04 -4.60 -13.63
N ASN A 484 14.39 -3.37 -14.00
CA ASN A 484 15.55 -2.67 -13.46
C ASN A 484 15.21 -2.10 -12.08
N GLN A 485 16.00 -2.48 -11.07
CA GLN A 485 15.82 -1.97 -9.72
C GLN A 485 16.16 -0.49 -9.60
N ASP A 486 17.04 0.05 -10.44
CA ASP A 486 17.44 1.46 -10.37
C ASP A 486 16.30 2.41 -10.79
N GLU A 487 15.28 1.89 -11.51
CA GLU A 487 14.09 2.64 -11.91
C GLU A 487 13.09 2.83 -10.77
N VAL A 488 13.26 2.13 -9.64
CA VAL A 488 12.40 2.30 -8.47
C VAL A 488 13.29 2.51 -7.25
N HIS A 489 13.01 3.52 -6.43
CA HIS A 489 13.79 3.75 -5.22
C HIS A 489 13.41 2.73 -4.13
N MET A 490 13.76 1.47 -4.37
CA MET A 490 13.44 0.30 -3.55
C MET A 490 14.41 0.17 -2.39
N ALA A 491 13.88 0.04 -1.17
CA ALA A 491 14.69 -0.20 0.00
C ALA A 491 15.38 -1.58 -0.05
N SER A 492 16.58 -1.68 0.53
CA SER A 492 17.40 -2.90 0.51
C SER A 492 16.79 -4.10 1.25
N TYR A 493 15.84 -3.85 2.15
CA TYR A 493 15.12 -4.89 2.88
C TYR A 493 13.91 -5.45 2.13
N LEU A 494 13.72 -5.07 0.87
CA LEU A 494 12.70 -5.62 -0.02
C LEU A 494 13.33 -6.56 -1.04
N SER A 495 12.63 -7.64 -1.39
CA SER A 495 13.11 -8.60 -2.38
C SER A 495 12.17 -8.70 -3.57
N VAL A 496 12.72 -8.66 -4.79
CA VAL A 496 11.94 -8.85 -6.02
C VAL A 496 11.65 -10.33 -6.22
N ILE A 497 10.36 -10.68 -6.28
CA ILE A 497 9.90 -12.07 -6.42
C ILE A 497 9.17 -12.35 -7.73
N SER A 498 8.73 -11.32 -8.45
CA SER A 498 8.03 -11.50 -9.73
C SER A 498 8.32 -10.35 -10.69
N VAL A 499 8.52 -10.68 -11.96
CA VAL A 499 8.77 -9.73 -13.05
C VAL A 499 7.98 -10.19 -14.28
N ILE A 500 7.20 -9.28 -14.86
CA ILE A 500 6.66 -9.42 -16.21
C ILE A 500 7.08 -8.18 -16.99
N ASP A 501 7.84 -8.36 -18.07
CA ASP A 501 8.51 -7.27 -18.78
C ASP A 501 8.65 -7.60 -20.27
N HIS A 502 8.65 -6.57 -21.12
CA HIS A 502 8.91 -6.68 -22.55
C HIS A 502 10.13 -5.83 -23.00
N HIS A 503 10.74 -5.11 -22.06
CA HIS A 503 11.96 -4.32 -22.29
C HIS A 503 13.23 -5.16 -22.24
N LYS A 504 14.37 -4.50 -22.48
CA LYS A 504 15.70 -5.10 -22.28
C LYS A 504 15.90 -5.42 -20.80
N THR A 505 16.04 -6.70 -20.50
CA THR A 505 16.04 -7.16 -19.11
C THR A 505 17.38 -6.99 -18.41
N SER A 506 17.36 -6.49 -17.18
CA SER A 506 18.46 -6.53 -16.20
C SER A 506 17.89 -6.73 -14.79
N LEU A 507 17.86 -7.98 -14.31
CA LEU A 507 17.32 -8.33 -12.99
C LEU A 507 18.45 -8.78 -12.04
N LYS A 508 18.51 -8.17 -10.85
CA LYS A 508 19.37 -8.60 -9.75
C LYS A 508 18.50 -8.89 -8.52
N THR A 509 18.34 -10.13 -8.11
CA THR A 509 17.58 -10.45 -6.89
C THR A 509 18.20 -11.61 -6.13
N SER A 510 18.05 -11.60 -4.80
CA SER A 510 18.47 -12.68 -3.91
C SER A 510 17.40 -13.77 -3.74
N SER A 511 16.15 -13.49 -4.10
CA SER A 511 15.05 -14.46 -4.10
C SER A 511 14.95 -15.18 -5.44
N THR A 512 14.46 -16.41 -5.47
CA THR A 512 14.06 -17.08 -6.72
C THR A 512 12.80 -16.41 -7.29
N PRO A 513 12.88 -15.66 -8.41
CA PRO A 513 11.75 -14.93 -8.91
C PRO A 513 10.97 -15.75 -9.95
N MET A 514 9.67 -15.46 -10.08
CA MET A 514 8.94 -15.77 -11.32
C MET A 514 9.26 -14.68 -12.35
N VAL A 515 9.72 -15.06 -13.53
CA VAL A 515 10.08 -14.10 -14.59
C VAL A 515 9.42 -14.50 -15.90
N LEU A 516 8.62 -13.59 -16.45
CA LEU A 516 8.02 -13.71 -17.78
C LEU A 516 8.49 -12.54 -18.64
N ILE A 517 9.37 -12.83 -19.58
CA ILE A 517 9.87 -11.84 -20.54
C ILE A 517 9.47 -12.28 -21.94
N GLY A 518 8.96 -11.36 -22.74
CA GLY A 518 8.56 -11.65 -24.11
C GLY A 518 8.75 -10.46 -25.04
N ASP A 519 9.04 -10.75 -26.29
CA ASP A 519 9.03 -9.74 -27.36
C ASP A 519 7.58 -9.49 -27.77
N THR A 520 6.98 -8.49 -27.12
CA THR A 520 5.65 -7.96 -27.40
C THR A 520 5.73 -6.45 -27.40
N GLN A 521 4.78 -5.79 -28.06
CA GLN A 521 4.77 -4.34 -28.06
C GLN A 521 4.16 -3.76 -26.79
N SER A 522 3.39 -4.54 -26.03
CA SER A 522 2.84 -4.16 -24.72
C SER A 522 3.05 -5.30 -23.73
N CYS A 523 3.39 -4.97 -22.48
CA CYS A 523 3.50 -5.90 -21.37
C CYS A 523 2.16 -6.58 -21.05
N ASN A 524 1.03 -5.88 -21.29
CA ASN A 524 -0.31 -6.42 -21.06
C ASN A 524 -0.66 -7.62 -21.97
N VAL A 525 0.04 -7.83 -23.09
CA VAL A 525 -0.08 -9.07 -23.87
C VAL A 525 0.37 -10.28 -23.05
N LEU A 526 1.50 -10.16 -22.35
CA LEU A 526 2.05 -11.24 -21.52
C LEU A 526 1.14 -11.54 -20.33
N VAL A 527 0.60 -10.50 -19.70
CA VAL A 527 -0.35 -10.63 -18.58
C VAL A 527 -1.65 -11.29 -19.06
N ALA A 528 -2.21 -10.81 -20.17
CA ALA A 528 -3.46 -11.29 -20.75
C ALA A 528 -3.42 -12.79 -21.10
N GLU A 529 -2.33 -13.26 -21.72
CA GLU A 529 -2.19 -14.68 -22.07
C GLU A 529 -2.26 -15.59 -20.83
N GLN A 530 -1.55 -15.25 -19.76
CA GLN A 530 -1.59 -16.01 -18.51
C GLN A 530 -2.97 -15.95 -17.86
N THR A 531 -3.58 -14.77 -17.83
CA THR A 531 -4.93 -14.58 -17.30
C THR A 531 -5.96 -15.42 -18.05
N VAL A 532 -5.95 -15.42 -19.39
CA VAL A 532 -6.92 -16.21 -20.18
C VAL A 532 -6.74 -17.70 -19.94
N GLN A 533 -5.50 -18.19 -19.80
CA GLN A 533 -5.25 -19.58 -19.45
C GLN A 533 -5.87 -19.97 -18.10
N ILE A 534 -5.70 -19.12 -17.08
CA ILE A 534 -6.32 -19.32 -15.76
C ILE A 534 -7.84 -19.26 -15.88
N ASN A 535 -8.39 -18.20 -16.48
CA ASN A 535 -9.84 -18.00 -16.56
C ASN A 535 -10.54 -19.11 -17.35
N ASN A 536 -9.88 -19.71 -18.37
CA ASN A 536 -10.42 -20.88 -19.07
C ASN A 536 -10.69 -22.10 -18.17
N ARG A 537 -10.02 -22.22 -17.03
CA ARG A 537 -10.17 -23.35 -16.10
C ARG A 537 -11.30 -23.13 -15.09
N PHE A 538 -11.72 -21.88 -14.86
CA PHE A 538 -12.61 -21.52 -13.74
C PHE A 538 -13.79 -20.62 -14.13
N SER A 539 -13.77 -20.02 -15.30
CA SER A 539 -14.86 -19.17 -15.81
C SER A 539 -15.85 -19.96 -16.66
N LEU A 540 -17.13 -19.58 -16.56
CA LEU A 540 -18.18 -20.05 -17.46
C LEU A 540 -18.52 -19.05 -18.57
N GLY A 541 -17.85 -17.90 -18.62
CA GLY A 541 -18.07 -16.89 -19.65
C GLY A 541 -19.52 -16.40 -19.69
N ASN A 542 -20.07 -16.03 -18.52
CA ASN A 542 -21.46 -15.60 -18.34
C ASN A 542 -22.53 -16.61 -18.86
N SER A 543 -22.15 -17.88 -19.03
CA SER A 543 -23.03 -18.95 -19.49
C SER A 543 -23.41 -19.87 -18.33
N THR A 544 -24.60 -20.48 -18.39
CA THR A 544 -24.96 -21.56 -17.47
C THR A 544 -24.43 -22.90 -17.98
N ALA A 545 -24.23 -23.87 -17.07
CA ALA A 545 -23.82 -25.23 -17.45
C ALA A 545 -24.75 -25.84 -18.51
N ASN A 546 -26.07 -25.65 -18.35
CA ASN A 546 -27.08 -26.09 -19.30
C ASN A 546 -26.95 -25.42 -20.68
N ALA A 547 -26.63 -24.12 -20.72
CA ALA A 547 -26.42 -23.40 -21.97
C ALA A 547 -25.17 -23.90 -22.71
N ILE A 548 -24.09 -24.17 -21.97
CA ILE A 548 -22.84 -24.74 -22.50
C ILE A 548 -23.11 -26.11 -23.14
N GLU A 549 -23.79 -27.01 -22.43
CA GLU A 549 -24.13 -28.34 -22.96
C GLU A 549 -25.01 -28.27 -24.20
N LYS A 550 -25.99 -27.36 -24.21
CA LYS A 550 -26.85 -27.14 -25.37
C LYS A 550 -26.04 -26.69 -26.59
N GLN A 551 -25.08 -25.80 -26.42
CA GLN A 551 -24.22 -25.32 -27.51
C GLN A 551 -23.28 -26.43 -28.01
N ILE A 552 -22.71 -27.24 -27.11
CA ILE A 552 -21.90 -28.43 -27.48
C ILE A 552 -22.70 -29.39 -28.35
N ARG A 553 -23.94 -29.73 -27.95
CA ARG A 553 -24.81 -30.63 -28.73
C ARG A 553 -25.15 -30.09 -30.11
N THR A 554 -25.28 -28.76 -30.22
CA THR A 554 -25.58 -28.10 -31.49
C THR A 554 -24.38 -28.18 -32.46
N LEU A 555 -23.16 -28.11 -31.94
CA LEU A 555 -21.93 -28.22 -32.72
C LEU A 555 -21.50 -29.67 -33.01
N SER A 556 -21.99 -30.65 -32.25
CA SER A 556 -21.62 -32.08 -32.36
C SER A 556 -22.17 -32.77 -33.62
N THR A 557 -21.75 -32.28 -34.80
CA THR A 557 -22.10 -32.82 -36.13
C THR A 557 -20.87 -33.44 -36.80
N SER A 558 -21.06 -34.30 -37.80
CA SER A 558 -19.98 -35.07 -38.43
C SER A 558 -19.01 -34.26 -39.31
N ASN A 559 -19.32 -33.00 -39.62
CA ASN A 559 -18.50 -32.12 -40.47
C ASN A 559 -18.22 -30.79 -39.75
N LEU A 560 -17.38 -30.82 -38.72
CA LEU A 560 -16.93 -29.61 -38.02
C LEU A 560 -16.02 -28.76 -38.92
N THR A 561 -16.30 -27.47 -39.03
CA THR A 561 -15.31 -26.51 -39.56
C THR A 561 -14.19 -26.27 -38.54
N GLU A 562 -13.09 -25.64 -38.94
CA GLU A 562 -12.02 -25.23 -38.01
C GLU A 562 -12.57 -24.28 -36.92
N LYS A 563 -13.44 -23.34 -37.32
CA LYS A 563 -14.17 -22.46 -36.40
C LYS A 563 -15.01 -23.24 -35.38
N ASP A 564 -15.76 -24.23 -35.85
CA ASP A 564 -16.57 -25.08 -34.96
C ASP A 564 -15.67 -25.87 -34.00
N SER A 565 -14.52 -26.33 -34.47
CA SER A 565 -13.55 -27.08 -33.65
C SER A 565 -12.96 -26.22 -32.53
N ARG A 566 -12.60 -24.96 -32.81
CA ARG A 566 -12.13 -24.01 -31.78
C ARG A 566 -13.24 -23.63 -30.79
N THR A 567 -14.44 -23.35 -31.30
CA THR A 567 -15.61 -23.05 -30.48
C THR A 567 -15.92 -24.22 -29.54
N LEU A 568 -15.87 -25.45 -30.06
CA LEU A 568 -16.04 -26.68 -29.29
C LEU A 568 -14.94 -26.84 -28.23
N LYS A 569 -13.67 -26.59 -28.55
CA LYS A 569 -12.56 -26.60 -27.57
C LYS A 569 -12.84 -25.67 -26.39
N ASN A 570 -13.27 -24.44 -26.64
CA ASN A 570 -13.58 -23.47 -25.59
C ASN A 570 -14.79 -23.89 -24.76
N LEU A 571 -15.83 -24.43 -25.41
CA LEU A 571 -17.00 -24.97 -24.71
C LEU A 571 -16.67 -26.18 -23.84
N LEU A 572 -15.77 -27.05 -24.29
CA LEU A 572 -15.29 -28.17 -23.49
C LEU A 572 -14.52 -27.69 -22.25
N ASN A 573 -13.67 -26.66 -22.38
CA ASN A 573 -13.03 -26.03 -21.22
C ASN A 573 -14.05 -25.47 -20.23
N LYS A 574 -15.08 -24.77 -20.71
CA LYS A 574 -16.19 -24.26 -19.87
C LYS A 574 -17.00 -25.39 -19.24
N HIS A 575 -17.18 -26.51 -19.94
CA HIS A 575 -17.86 -27.69 -19.39
C HIS A 575 -17.04 -28.31 -18.25
N LEU A 576 -15.72 -28.45 -18.41
CA LEU A 576 -14.83 -28.89 -17.34
C LEU A 576 -14.85 -27.90 -16.15
N ALA A 577 -14.85 -26.60 -16.41
CA ALA A 577 -14.99 -25.58 -15.36
C ALA A 577 -16.34 -25.72 -14.61
N ALA A 578 -17.42 -26.01 -15.33
CA ALA A 578 -18.74 -26.24 -14.73
C ALA A 578 -18.80 -27.50 -13.85
N GLN A 579 -18.07 -28.56 -14.20
CA GLN A 579 -17.95 -29.77 -13.37
C GLN A 579 -17.18 -29.52 -12.08
N ASN A 580 -16.17 -28.65 -12.14
CA ASN A 580 -15.40 -28.22 -10.97
C ASN A 580 -16.10 -27.13 -10.15
N ARG A 581 -17.33 -26.71 -10.54
CA ARG A 581 -18.06 -25.61 -9.92
C ARG A 581 -18.60 -26.02 -8.56
N GLY A 582 -18.17 -25.30 -7.53
CA GLY A 582 -18.65 -25.45 -6.16
C GLY A 582 -17.75 -24.75 -5.15
N GLN A 583 -16.43 -24.80 -5.39
CA GLN A 583 -15.45 -24.09 -4.59
C GLN A 583 -14.97 -22.80 -5.25
N TYR A 584 -14.62 -22.79 -6.54
CA TYR A 584 -13.92 -21.69 -7.22
C TYR A 584 -14.75 -20.99 -8.31
N TYR A 585 -14.48 -19.72 -8.60
CA TYR A 585 -15.18 -18.94 -9.62
C TYR A 585 -14.35 -17.76 -10.16
N VAL A 586 -14.74 -17.29 -11.35
CA VAL A 586 -14.37 -15.98 -11.91
C VAL A 586 -15.67 -15.26 -12.29
N HIS A 587 -15.89 -14.08 -11.73
CA HIS A 587 -17.09 -13.29 -12.00
C HIS A 587 -17.03 -12.73 -13.45
N PRO A 588 -18.12 -12.81 -14.23
CA PRO A 588 -18.11 -12.42 -15.64
C PRO A 588 -17.76 -10.94 -15.85
N ASP A 589 -18.30 -10.05 -15.03
CA ASP A 589 -17.98 -8.61 -15.16
C ASP A 589 -16.51 -8.31 -14.84
N ARG A 590 -15.94 -8.99 -13.84
CA ARG A 590 -14.51 -8.89 -13.55
C ARG A 590 -13.69 -9.30 -14.75
N GLU A 591 -14.03 -10.44 -15.38
CA GLU A 591 -13.29 -10.99 -16.51
C GLU A 591 -13.38 -10.06 -17.72
N PHE A 592 -14.57 -9.51 -17.99
CA PHE A 592 -14.77 -8.53 -19.06
C PHE A 592 -13.92 -7.28 -18.84
N ILE A 593 -13.98 -6.68 -17.65
CA ILE A 593 -13.23 -5.46 -17.31
C ILE A 593 -11.72 -5.70 -17.38
N GLU A 594 -11.25 -6.89 -17.02
CA GLU A 594 -9.85 -7.30 -17.21
C GLU A 594 -9.39 -7.16 -18.66
N TYR A 595 -10.12 -7.83 -19.55
CA TYR A 595 -9.77 -7.92 -20.96
C TYR A 595 -9.93 -6.57 -21.63
N PHE A 596 -10.96 -5.82 -21.24
CA PHE A 596 -11.18 -4.45 -21.69
C PHE A 596 -9.98 -3.54 -21.34
N CYS A 597 -9.50 -3.59 -20.09
CA CYS A 597 -8.31 -2.85 -19.68
C CYS A 597 -7.06 -3.27 -20.47
N PHE A 598 -6.82 -4.58 -20.64
CA PHE A 598 -5.68 -5.06 -21.42
C PHE A 598 -5.72 -4.60 -22.87
N ILE A 599 -6.88 -4.66 -23.54
CA ILE A 599 -7.04 -4.18 -24.92
C ILE A 599 -6.70 -2.69 -25.01
N HIS A 600 -7.17 -1.88 -24.07
CA HIS A 600 -6.89 -0.45 -24.09
C HIS A 600 -5.41 -0.12 -23.87
N ALA A 601 -4.72 -0.85 -22.99
CA ALA A 601 -3.28 -0.72 -22.83
C ALA A 601 -2.52 -1.13 -24.11
N ILE A 602 -2.89 -2.27 -24.71
CA ILE A 602 -2.29 -2.75 -25.95
C ILE A 602 -2.51 -1.73 -27.08
N PHE A 603 -3.73 -1.20 -27.23
CA PHE A 603 -4.02 -0.18 -28.24
C PHE A 603 -3.25 1.12 -28.03
N ASP A 604 -2.97 1.50 -26.79
CA ASP A 604 -2.20 2.71 -26.52
C ASP A 604 -0.72 2.53 -26.91
N ASP A 605 -0.04 1.47 -26.44
CA ASP A 605 1.40 1.32 -26.69
C ASP A 605 1.73 0.85 -28.13
N THR A 606 0.80 0.14 -28.78
CA THR A 606 0.95 -0.27 -30.20
C THR A 606 0.58 0.84 -31.20
N ASP A 607 0.14 2.01 -30.73
CA ASP A 607 -0.45 3.06 -31.57
C ASP A 607 -1.61 2.53 -32.44
N LEU A 608 -2.62 1.94 -31.79
CA LEU A 608 -3.77 1.26 -32.39
C LEU A 608 -3.33 0.19 -33.41
N LEU A 609 -2.50 -0.75 -32.96
CA LEU A 609 -1.97 -1.86 -33.74
C LEU A 609 -1.14 -1.46 -34.98
N THR A 610 -0.62 -0.23 -35.02
CA THR A 610 0.30 0.21 -36.10
C THR A 610 1.67 -0.45 -35.94
N LYS A 611 2.11 -0.67 -34.70
CA LYS A 611 3.33 -1.41 -34.37
C LYS A 611 2.95 -2.66 -33.60
N VAL A 612 3.03 -3.81 -34.26
CA VAL A 612 2.61 -5.09 -33.69
C VAL A 612 3.45 -6.23 -34.21
N SER A 613 3.67 -7.20 -33.34
CA SER A 613 4.13 -8.55 -33.66
C SER A 613 2.95 -9.46 -33.96
N ALA A 614 3.24 -10.69 -34.40
CA ALA A 614 2.23 -11.74 -34.55
C ALA A 614 1.54 -12.06 -33.20
N ARG A 615 2.31 -12.04 -32.10
CA ARG A 615 1.79 -12.36 -30.76
C ARG A 615 0.80 -11.32 -30.26
N ASP A 616 1.06 -10.03 -30.53
CA ASP A 616 0.16 -8.94 -30.15
C ASP A 616 -1.22 -9.10 -30.81
N VAL A 617 -1.27 -9.30 -32.14
CA VAL A 617 -2.53 -9.42 -32.88
C VAL A 617 -3.31 -10.70 -32.53
N GLU A 618 -2.62 -11.80 -32.21
CA GLU A 618 -3.26 -13.03 -31.74
C GLU A 618 -3.90 -12.85 -30.37
N CYS A 619 -3.19 -12.19 -29.44
CA CYS A 619 -3.72 -11.90 -28.12
C CYS A 619 -4.94 -10.98 -28.21
N VAL A 620 -4.89 -9.93 -29.04
CA VAL A 620 -6.03 -9.02 -29.24
C VAL A 620 -7.23 -9.76 -29.82
N ALA A 621 -7.04 -10.61 -30.84
CA ALA A 621 -8.14 -11.42 -31.40
C ALA A 621 -8.75 -12.36 -30.35
N MET A 622 -7.91 -13.00 -29.52
CA MET A 622 -8.35 -13.83 -28.40
C MET A 622 -9.19 -13.03 -27.40
N LEU A 623 -8.71 -11.85 -26.96
CA LEU A 623 -9.42 -11.01 -26.00
C LEU A 623 -10.78 -10.54 -26.54
N LEU A 624 -10.85 -10.10 -27.79
CA LEU A 624 -12.08 -9.65 -28.43
C LEU A 624 -13.12 -10.77 -28.54
N ASN A 625 -12.70 -11.97 -28.95
CA ASN A 625 -13.58 -13.15 -29.00
C ASN A 625 -14.10 -13.53 -27.61
N ARG A 626 -13.24 -13.47 -26.59
CA ARG A 626 -13.61 -13.77 -25.18
C ARG A 626 -14.60 -12.75 -24.63
N MET A 627 -14.33 -11.46 -24.83
CA MET A 627 -15.23 -10.38 -24.42
C MET A 627 -16.59 -10.50 -25.12
N LYS A 628 -16.62 -10.81 -26.42
CA LYS A 628 -17.88 -10.98 -27.13
C LYS A 628 -18.68 -12.15 -26.58
N SER A 629 -17.99 -13.25 -26.26
CA SER A 629 -18.62 -14.42 -25.66
C SER A 629 -19.22 -14.12 -24.28
N LEU A 630 -18.55 -13.30 -23.46
CA LEU A 630 -19.05 -12.85 -22.15
C LEU A 630 -20.33 -12.00 -22.29
N VAL A 631 -20.30 -11.02 -23.20
CA VAL A 631 -21.45 -10.13 -23.46
C VAL A 631 -22.64 -10.91 -24.01
N ALA A 632 -22.40 -11.89 -24.90
CA ALA A 632 -23.45 -12.69 -25.50
C ALA A 632 -23.98 -13.81 -24.60
N GLY A 633 -23.26 -14.20 -23.54
CA GLY A 633 -23.60 -15.35 -22.71
C GLY A 633 -23.52 -16.70 -23.46
N GLN A 634 -22.72 -16.77 -24.52
CA GLN A 634 -22.48 -17.97 -25.33
C GLN A 634 -21.13 -17.85 -26.05
N GLU A 635 -20.52 -18.98 -26.46
CA GLU A 635 -19.22 -18.93 -27.15
C GLU A 635 -19.38 -18.40 -28.59
N ILE A 636 -18.67 -17.32 -28.93
CA ILE A 636 -18.70 -16.67 -30.25
C ILE A 636 -17.28 -16.29 -30.68
N GLU A 637 -16.93 -16.65 -31.91
CA GLU A 637 -15.72 -16.15 -32.60
C GLU A 637 -16.13 -15.10 -33.64
N ILE A 638 -15.75 -13.84 -33.38
CA ILE A 638 -15.96 -12.66 -34.24
C ILE A 638 -14.75 -12.31 -35.10
N ILE A 639 -13.55 -12.77 -34.71
CA ILE A 639 -12.30 -12.55 -35.44
C ILE A 639 -11.57 -13.88 -35.60
N SER A 640 -11.28 -14.24 -36.85
CA SER A 640 -10.38 -15.34 -37.22
C SER A 640 -9.21 -14.82 -38.04
N LEU A 641 -8.02 -15.36 -37.76
CA LEU A 641 -6.75 -14.97 -38.41
C LEU A 641 -6.11 -16.14 -39.20
N GLU A 642 -6.71 -17.32 -39.21
CA GLU A 642 -6.09 -18.54 -39.76
C GLU A 642 -5.95 -18.54 -41.28
N ASP A 643 -6.87 -17.86 -41.98
CA ASP A 643 -6.82 -17.68 -43.43
C ASP A 643 -5.75 -16.67 -43.86
N ILE A 644 -5.06 -16.00 -42.92
CA ILE A 644 -3.96 -15.09 -43.20
C ILE A 644 -2.64 -15.88 -43.16
N PRO A 645 -1.87 -15.93 -44.26
CA PRO A 645 -0.57 -16.59 -44.29
C PRO A 645 0.41 -16.03 -43.24
N ARG A 646 1.15 -16.93 -42.58
CA ARG A 646 2.18 -16.63 -41.57
C ARG A 646 3.50 -16.18 -42.20
N ASP A 647 3.44 -15.08 -42.94
CA ASP A 647 4.61 -14.42 -43.53
C ASP A 647 4.91 -13.08 -42.83
N HIS A 648 5.90 -12.34 -43.34
CA HIS A 648 6.30 -11.02 -42.83
C HIS A 648 5.18 -9.96 -42.84
N SER A 649 4.09 -10.20 -43.58
CA SER A 649 2.93 -9.31 -43.66
C SER A 649 1.75 -9.77 -42.79
N PHE A 650 1.89 -10.90 -42.07
CA PHE A 650 0.85 -11.47 -41.22
C PHE A 650 0.30 -10.44 -40.23
N ALA A 651 1.18 -9.84 -39.42
CA ALA A 651 0.78 -8.91 -38.36
C ALA A 651 0.01 -7.71 -38.91
N LEU A 652 0.48 -7.12 -40.02
CA LEU A 652 -0.20 -6.00 -40.68
C LEU A 652 -1.58 -6.37 -41.22
N ARG A 653 -1.71 -7.54 -41.87
CA ARG A 653 -3.01 -8.02 -42.40
C ARG A 653 -3.98 -8.38 -41.28
N ALA A 654 -3.49 -8.99 -40.21
CA ALA A 654 -4.26 -9.33 -39.04
C ALA A 654 -4.75 -8.08 -38.29
N ALA A 655 -3.87 -7.10 -38.06
CA ALA A 655 -4.22 -5.81 -37.47
C ALA A 655 -5.31 -5.11 -38.28
N LYS A 656 -5.17 -5.06 -39.62
CA LYS A 656 -6.21 -4.51 -40.49
C LYS A 656 -7.55 -5.21 -40.28
N ARG A 657 -7.59 -6.54 -40.28
CA ARG A 657 -8.85 -7.28 -40.05
C ARG A 657 -9.47 -7.00 -38.69
N ILE A 658 -8.65 -6.92 -37.64
CA ILE A 658 -9.09 -6.61 -36.28
C ILE A 658 -9.72 -5.22 -36.25
N LEU A 659 -9.03 -4.20 -36.77
CA LEU A 659 -9.48 -2.81 -36.73
C LEU A 659 -10.74 -2.57 -37.58
N GLN A 660 -10.94 -3.33 -38.66
CA GLN A 660 -12.13 -3.25 -39.51
C GLN A 660 -13.34 -4.02 -38.95
N ASN A 661 -13.23 -4.66 -37.78
CA ASN A 661 -14.33 -5.35 -37.13
C ASN A 661 -15.20 -4.36 -36.32
N ALA A 662 -16.53 -4.46 -36.43
CA ALA A 662 -17.47 -3.52 -35.80
C ALA A 662 -17.38 -3.49 -34.26
N ASP A 663 -17.18 -4.65 -33.62
CA ASP A 663 -16.98 -4.71 -32.17
C ASP A 663 -15.68 -4.00 -31.77
N THR A 664 -14.63 -4.14 -32.57
CA THR A 664 -13.34 -3.47 -32.31
C THR A 664 -13.43 -1.96 -32.51
N HIS A 665 -14.06 -1.52 -33.60
CA HIS A 665 -14.33 -0.10 -33.86
C HIS A 665 -15.06 0.58 -32.71
N SER A 666 -16.12 -0.06 -32.21
CA SER A 666 -16.90 0.49 -31.08
C SER A 666 -16.06 0.74 -29.82
N LEU A 667 -14.95 0.02 -29.63
CA LEU A 667 -14.03 0.20 -28.50
C LEU A 667 -13.10 1.40 -28.70
N TYR A 668 -12.37 1.46 -29.82
CA TYR A 668 -11.38 2.51 -30.02
C TYR A 668 -11.98 3.85 -30.45
N GLU A 669 -13.16 3.86 -31.09
CA GLU A 669 -13.85 5.09 -31.53
C GLU A 669 -14.06 6.07 -30.38
N LYS A 670 -14.53 5.58 -29.22
CA LYS A 670 -14.77 6.40 -28.03
C LYS A 670 -13.49 7.05 -27.50
N ILE A 671 -12.40 6.29 -27.44
CA ILE A 671 -11.10 6.81 -26.98
C ILE A 671 -10.53 7.79 -27.98
N TYR A 672 -10.66 7.52 -29.28
CA TYR A 672 -10.23 8.42 -30.33
C TYR A 672 -10.97 9.76 -30.24
N ALA A 673 -12.28 9.74 -30.07
CA ALA A 673 -13.08 10.95 -29.90
C ALA A 673 -12.66 11.77 -28.66
N LEU A 674 -12.28 11.11 -27.56
CA LEU A 674 -11.74 11.78 -26.38
C LEU A 674 -10.37 12.41 -26.65
N LYS A 675 -9.44 11.66 -27.25
CA LYS A 675 -8.10 12.18 -27.62
C LYS A 675 -8.21 13.39 -28.55
N GLU A 676 -9.09 13.31 -29.55
CA GLU A 676 -9.35 14.39 -30.51
C GLU A 676 -9.86 15.66 -29.82
N LYS A 677 -10.78 15.51 -28.86
CA LYS A 677 -11.31 16.63 -28.06
C LYS A 677 -10.26 17.23 -27.11
N GLU A 678 -9.40 16.42 -26.52
CA GLU A 678 -8.33 16.88 -25.62
C GLU A 678 -7.27 17.70 -26.38
N ILE A 679 -6.88 17.24 -27.57
CA ILE A 679 -5.99 17.99 -28.47
C ILE A 679 -6.64 19.34 -28.82
N GLU A 680 -7.90 19.32 -29.24
CA GLU A 680 -8.64 20.53 -29.60
C GLU A 680 -8.72 21.53 -28.45
N THR A 681 -8.95 21.03 -27.23
CA THR A 681 -8.96 21.84 -26.01
C THR A 681 -7.59 22.45 -25.74
N SER A 682 -6.53 21.66 -25.86
CA SER A 682 -5.15 22.11 -25.62
C SER A 682 -4.70 23.17 -26.64
N LEU A 683 -5.08 23.01 -27.92
CA LEU A 683 -4.83 24.02 -28.96
C LEU A 683 -5.56 25.34 -28.63
N LYS A 684 -6.81 25.28 -28.15
CA LYS A 684 -7.57 26.47 -27.73
C LYS A 684 -7.00 27.14 -26.48
N GLN A 685 -6.53 26.37 -25.50
CA GLN A 685 -5.84 26.91 -24.32
C GLN A 685 -4.57 27.66 -24.73
N CYS A 686 -3.83 27.12 -25.71
CA CYS A 686 -2.69 27.83 -26.29
C CYS A 686 -3.09 29.20 -26.86
N LEU A 687 -4.22 29.30 -27.55
CA LEU A 687 -4.74 30.58 -28.09
C LEU A 687 -4.96 31.62 -27.01
N ASN A 688 -5.38 31.18 -25.83
CA ASN A 688 -5.69 32.05 -24.70
C ASN A 688 -4.44 32.38 -23.85
N GLY A 689 -3.25 31.90 -24.24
CA GLY A 689 -2.01 32.09 -23.48
C GLY A 689 -1.92 31.23 -22.20
N GLU A 690 -2.77 30.21 -22.08
CA GLU A 690 -2.77 29.29 -20.95
C GLU A 690 -1.72 28.19 -21.13
N THR A 691 -1.36 27.52 -20.04
CA THR A 691 -0.42 26.39 -20.06
C THR A 691 -1.02 25.20 -20.79
N THR A 692 -0.22 24.56 -21.66
CA THR A 692 -0.66 23.41 -22.46
C THR A 692 0.18 22.18 -22.15
N HIS A 693 -0.43 21.00 -22.27
CA HIS A 693 0.22 19.71 -22.04
C HIS A 693 0.76 19.09 -23.34
N LEU A 694 0.71 19.80 -24.48
CA LEU A 694 1.10 19.28 -25.80
C LEU A 694 2.58 18.85 -25.89
N PHE A 695 3.43 19.39 -25.00
CA PHE A 695 4.86 19.07 -24.91
C PHE A 695 5.19 18.16 -23.73
N ALA A 696 4.20 17.59 -23.04
CA ALA A 696 4.42 16.72 -21.87
C ALA A 696 5.23 15.46 -22.23
N ASP A 697 4.99 14.86 -23.39
CA ASP A 697 5.71 13.66 -23.85
C ASP A 697 7.11 13.95 -24.44
N THR A 698 7.79 15.00 -23.98
CA THR A 698 9.15 15.32 -24.45
C THR A 698 10.18 14.57 -23.62
N LYS A 699 11.03 13.75 -24.27
CA LYS A 699 12.06 12.94 -23.58
C LYS A 699 13.47 13.41 -23.94
N GLU A 700 14.34 13.44 -22.94
CA GLU A 700 15.78 13.59 -23.12
C GLU A 700 16.37 12.23 -23.52
N GLN A 701 17.18 12.21 -24.57
CA GLN A 701 17.72 10.99 -25.16
C GLN A 701 19.20 11.17 -25.46
N ASN A 702 19.97 10.10 -25.27
CA ASN A 702 21.38 10.02 -25.63
C ASN A 702 22.29 11.11 -25.00
N GLY A 703 21.80 11.78 -23.95
CA GLY A 703 22.48 12.84 -23.21
C GLY A 703 22.59 14.21 -23.91
N CYS A 704 22.36 14.30 -25.22
CA CYS A 704 22.43 15.57 -25.97
C CYS A 704 21.16 15.96 -26.73
N CYS A 705 20.17 15.06 -26.80
CA CYS A 705 18.96 15.29 -27.58
C CYS A 705 17.75 15.44 -26.68
N ARG A 706 16.78 16.24 -27.11
CA ARG A 706 15.45 16.33 -26.51
C ARG A 706 14.40 16.24 -27.60
N VAL A 707 13.58 15.19 -27.58
CA VAL A 707 12.64 14.87 -28.66
C VAL A 707 11.22 14.77 -28.12
N GLY A 708 10.30 15.58 -28.63
CA GLY A 708 8.87 15.53 -28.35
C GLY A 708 8.04 15.11 -29.58
N GLN A 709 6.79 14.72 -29.34
CA GLN A 709 5.82 14.42 -30.38
C GLN A 709 4.42 14.85 -29.96
N THR A 710 3.67 15.45 -30.89
CA THR A 710 2.23 15.69 -30.77
C THR A 710 1.55 15.01 -31.96
N LYS A 711 0.58 14.14 -31.68
CA LYS A 711 -0.25 13.51 -32.71
C LYS A 711 -1.54 14.30 -32.86
N LEU A 712 -1.93 14.62 -34.09
CA LEU A 712 -3.14 15.37 -34.41
C LEU A 712 -4.09 14.52 -35.25
N PHE A 713 -5.39 14.68 -35.06
CA PHE A 713 -6.37 14.18 -36.02
C PHE A 713 -6.55 15.20 -37.15
N THR A 714 -6.95 14.73 -38.33
CA THR A 714 -7.20 15.61 -39.50
C THR A 714 -8.17 16.76 -39.18
N SER A 715 -9.15 16.52 -38.31
CA SER A 715 -10.09 17.52 -37.81
C SER A 715 -9.47 18.61 -36.94
N ASN A 716 -8.34 18.34 -36.28
CA ASN A 716 -7.61 19.32 -35.48
C ASN A 716 -6.72 20.24 -36.34
N THR A 717 -6.46 19.89 -37.60
CA THR A 717 -5.55 20.64 -38.48
C THR A 717 -5.89 22.13 -38.60
N PRO A 718 -7.16 22.56 -38.80
CA PRO A 718 -7.49 23.98 -38.88
C PRO A 718 -7.13 24.74 -37.60
N SER A 719 -7.40 24.16 -36.44
CA SER A 719 -7.06 24.73 -35.13
C SER A 719 -5.55 24.76 -34.91
N PHE A 720 -4.83 23.72 -35.34
CA PHE A 720 -3.37 23.70 -35.30
C PHE A 720 -2.77 24.80 -36.19
N GLN A 721 -3.24 24.96 -37.43
CA GLN A 721 -2.75 26.01 -38.34
C GLN A 721 -2.96 27.41 -37.76
N ALA A 722 -4.10 27.66 -37.10
CA ALA A 722 -4.38 28.93 -36.42
C ALA A 722 -3.48 29.19 -35.19
N THR A 723 -2.88 28.14 -34.61
CA THR A 723 -2.07 28.21 -33.39
C THR A 723 -0.57 27.96 -33.59
N ALA A 724 -0.16 27.48 -34.77
CA ALA A 724 1.16 26.93 -35.02
C ALA A 724 2.31 27.88 -34.68
N GLU A 725 2.20 29.17 -35.03
CA GLU A 725 3.22 30.16 -34.73
C GLU A 725 3.47 30.29 -33.22
N MET A 726 2.41 30.39 -32.44
CA MET A 726 2.49 30.52 -30.99
C MET A 726 2.99 29.24 -30.33
N LEU A 727 2.55 28.07 -30.79
CA LEU A 727 3.03 26.78 -30.29
C LEU A 727 4.53 26.61 -30.54
N ARG A 728 5.02 26.94 -31.74
CA ARG A 728 6.45 26.91 -32.07
C ARG A 728 7.24 27.84 -31.15
N ARG A 729 6.76 29.06 -30.90
CA ARG A 729 7.39 30.00 -29.97
C ARG A 729 7.48 29.45 -28.55
N LEU A 730 6.40 28.84 -28.05
CA LEU A 730 6.39 28.20 -26.72
C LEU A 730 7.38 27.03 -26.65
N TRP A 731 7.43 26.20 -27.68
CA TRP A 731 8.38 25.10 -27.78
C TRP A 731 9.83 25.60 -27.74
N VAL A 732 10.18 26.60 -28.55
CA VAL A 732 11.54 27.15 -28.61
C VAL A 732 11.94 27.77 -27.26
N ASN A 733 11.06 28.53 -26.61
CA ASN A 733 11.35 29.07 -25.28
C ASN A 733 11.67 27.96 -24.28
N LYS A 734 10.88 26.88 -24.27
CA LYS A 734 11.13 25.72 -23.40
C LYS A 734 12.45 25.00 -23.74
N ALA A 735 12.79 24.91 -25.02
CA ALA A 735 14.06 24.35 -25.48
C ALA A 735 15.27 25.17 -25.00
N MET A 736 15.15 26.51 -25.07
CA MET A 736 16.15 27.44 -24.54
C MET A 736 16.33 27.33 -23.03
N GLU A 737 15.24 27.28 -22.27
CA GLU A 737 15.28 27.11 -20.80
C GLU A 737 16.02 25.83 -20.41
N VAL A 738 15.71 24.70 -21.07
CA VAL A 738 16.40 23.43 -20.82
C VAL A 738 17.87 23.50 -21.21
N ASN A 739 18.21 24.08 -22.36
CA ASN A 739 19.60 24.23 -22.77
C ASN A 739 20.41 25.15 -21.82
N GLN A 740 19.79 26.18 -21.24
CA GLN A 740 20.43 27.01 -20.22
C GLN A 740 20.74 26.24 -18.94
N GLN A 741 19.84 25.33 -18.53
CA GLN A 741 20.04 24.48 -17.36
C GLN A 741 21.01 23.33 -17.63
N SER A 742 20.98 22.78 -18.84
CA SER A 742 21.77 21.64 -19.29
C SER A 742 22.35 21.90 -20.69
N PRO A 743 23.50 22.61 -20.79
CA PRO A 743 24.09 23.00 -22.07
C PRO A 743 24.43 21.83 -22.99
N GLN A 744 24.64 20.64 -22.44
CA GLN A 744 24.88 19.42 -23.21
C GLN A 744 23.66 18.99 -24.04
N ILE A 745 22.44 19.37 -23.65
CA ILE A 745 21.20 19.11 -24.38
C ILE A 745 20.99 20.24 -25.39
N ASP A 746 21.52 20.05 -26.59
CA ASP A 746 21.63 21.09 -27.61
C ASP A 746 20.88 20.78 -28.91
N LEU A 747 20.39 19.56 -29.10
CA LEU A 747 19.51 19.19 -30.21
C LEU A 747 18.06 19.02 -29.72
N HIS A 748 17.21 20.00 -29.99
CA HIS A 748 15.79 19.96 -29.60
C HIS A 748 14.92 19.73 -30.83
N MET A 749 14.11 18.67 -30.78
CA MET A 749 13.21 18.28 -31.85
C MET A 749 11.78 18.12 -31.34
N HIS A 750 10.80 18.58 -32.11
CA HIS A 750 9.40 18.29 -31.83
C HIS A 750 8.65 17.91 -33.10
N MET A 751 7.98 16.76 -33.09
CA MET A 751 7.21 16.28 -34.23
C MET A 751 5.74 16.62 -34.09
N ILE A 752 5.14 17.15 -35.14
CA ILE A 752 3.70 17.22 -35.34
C ILE A 752 3.34 16.19 -36.41
N SER A 753 2.57 15.17 -36.04
CA SER A 753 2.22 14.08 -36.95
C SER A 753 0.71 13.84 -36.99
N THR A 754 0.15 13.66 -38.17
CA THR A 754 -1.27 13.36 -38.35
C THR A 754 -1.54 11.87 -38.19
N ILE A 755 -2.61 11.53 -37.48
CA ILE A 755 -3.11 10.15 -37.34
C ILE A 755 -4.51 10.05 -37.96
N PRO A 756 -4.86 8.89 -38.53
CA PRO A 756 -6.19 8.68 -39.10
C PRO A 756 -7.27 8.72 -38.02
N SER A 757 -8.46 9.20 -38.39
CA SER A 757 -9.67 9.13 -37.56
C SER A 757 -10.14 7.68 -37.37
N ALA A 758 -10.99 7.45 -36.36
CA ALA A 758 -11.52 6.12 -36.08
C ALA A 758 -12.26 5.52 -37.30
N SER A 759 -13.03 6.36 -37.99
CA SER A 759 -13.79 6.01 -39.20
C SER A 759 -12.88 5.64 -40.38
N GLU A 760 -11.79 6.38 -40.60
CA GLU A 760 -10.82 6.08 -41.67
C GLU A 760 -10.13 4.74 -41.44
N VAL A 761 -9.75 4.46 -40.18
CA VAL A 761 -9.18 3.17 -39.77
C VAL A 761 -10.18 2.03 -40.02
N PHE A 762 -11.44 2.20 -39.61
CA PHE A 762 -12.49 1.20 -39.78
C PHE A 762 -12.80 0.91 -41.25
N ASN A 763 -12.89 1.95 -42.08
CA ASN A 763 -13.15 1.81 -43.52
C ASN A 763 -11.92 1.31 -44.30
N GLY A 764 -10.73 1.34 -43.68
CA GLY A 764 -9.46 1.02 -44.34
C GLY A 764 -9.10 2.00 -45.47
N GLN A 765 -9.64 3.22 -45.41
CA GLN A 765 -9.45 4.29 -46.36
C GLN A 765 -8.97 5.51 -45.57
N VAL A 766 -7.67 5.76 -45.60
CA VAL A 766 -7.08 6.98 -45.03
C VAL A 766 -7.10 8.03 -46.14
N GLU A 767 -7.84 9.11 -45.95
CA GLU A 767 -7.83 10.20 -46.90
C GLU A 767 -6.46 10.85 -46.88
N SER A 768 -5.90 11.15 -48.06
CA SER A 768 -4.62 11.87 -48.13
C SER A 768 -4.88 13.31 -47.72
N PRO A 769 -4.39 13.76 -46.54
CA PRO A 769 -4.68 15.11 -46.09
C PRO A 769 -4.02 16.12 -47.03
N SER A 770 -4.64 17.29 -47.20
CA SER A 770 -4.08 18.36 -48.03
C SER A 770 -2.92 19.10 -47.37
N HIS A 771 -2.68 18.87 -46.08
CA HIS A 771 -1.60 19.46 -45.31
C HIS A 771 -0.37 18.55 -45.22
N GLN A 772 0.73 19.14 -44.75
CA GLN A 772 1.97 18.43 -44.41
C GLN A 772 2.15 18.37 -42.89
N ASP A 773 2.77 17.29 -42.42
CA ASP A 773 3.24 17.15 -41.05
C ASP A 773 4.61 17.84 -40.88
N GLU A 774 5.05 18.04 -39.63
CA GLU A 774 6.20 18.90 -39.32
C GLU A 774 7.18 18.27 -38.32
N ILE A 775 8.48 18.46 -38.52
CA ILE A 775 9.51 18.29 -37.48
C ILE A 775 10.17 19.64 -37.24
N TRP A 776 10.05 20.15 -36.02
CA TRP A 776 10.67 21.40 -35.59
C TRP A 776 12.05 21.12 -35.01
N PHE A 777 13.04 21.89 -35.43
CA PHE A 777 14.42 21.80 -34.97
C PHE A 777 14.84 23.13 -34.37
N TRP A 778 15.26 23.08 -33.11
CA TRP A 778 15.94 24.19 -32.46
C TRP A 778 17.30 23.72 -31.91
N ILE A 779 18.32 24.54 -32.14
CA ILE A 779 19.69 24.33 -31.67
C ILE A 779 20.31 25.68 -31.25
N PRO A 780 21.19 25.73 -30.23
CA PRO A 780 21.95 26.93 -29.90
C PRO A 780 23.05 27.21 -30.94
N GLU A 781 23.50 28.47 -31.04
CA GLU A 781 24.57 28.89 -31.95
C GLU A 781 25.97 28.41 -31.47
N ARG A 782 26.22 27.10 -31.52
CA ARG A 782 27.50 26.46 -31.15
C ARG A 782 27.87 25.35 -32.13
N GLN A 783 29.17 25.14 -32.35
CA GLN A 783 29.66 24.12 -33.28
C GLN A 783 29.20 22.70 -32.91
N GLU A 784 29.22 22.37 -31.62
CA GLU A 784 28.76 21.06 -31.10
C GLU A 784 27.32 20.76 -31.50
N ALA A 785 26.43 21.75 -31.37
CA ALA A 785 25.02 21.60 -31.72
C ALA A 785 24.81 21.46 -33.23
N TYR A 786 25.60 22.17 -34.04
CA TYR A 786 25.62 21.99 -35.50
C TYR A 786 26.07 20.57 -35.88
N ASP A 787 27.12 20.06 -35.24
CA ASP A 787 27.63 18.71 -35.50
C ASP A 787 26.62 17.63 -35.09
N HIS A 788 25.91 17.80 -33.97
CA HIS A 788 24.82 16.92 -33.56
C HIS A 788 23.66 16.93 -34.55
N LEU A 789 23.22 18.10 -35.01
CA LEU A 789 22.19 18.21 -36.04
C LEU A 789 22.63 17.56 -37.36
N ILE A 790 23.86 17.81 -37.81
CA ILE A 790 24.41 17.20 -39.03
C ILE A 790 24.41 15.68 -38.91
N ARG A 791 24.92 15.11 -37.81
CA ARG A 791 24.93 13.65 -37.58
C ARG A 791 23.52 13.04 -37.63
N PHE A 792 22.56 13.71 -36.99
CA PHE A 792 21.16 13.30 -37.05
C PHE A 792 20.65 13.30 -38.49
N LEU A 793 20.74 14.45 -39.19
CA LEU A 793 20.22 14.59 -40.54
C LEU A 793 20.90 13.64 -41.54
N THR A 794 22.21 13.42 -41.42
CA THR A 794 22.95 12.47 -42.26
C THR A 794 22.44 11.04 -42.09
N SER A 795 22.10 10.64 -40.87
CA SER A 795 21.56 9.31 -40.59
C SER A 795 20.09 9.21 -41.00
N PHE A 796 19.34 10.29 -40.80
CA PHE A 796 17.90 10.35 -41.01
C PHE A 796 17.50 10.47 -42.49
N GLN A 797 18.30 11.16 -43.32
CA GLN A 797 18.02 11.32 -44.75
C GLN A 797 18.00 9.98 -45.51
N ALA A 798 18.74 8.98 -45.03
CA ALA A 798 18.87 7.68 -45.68
C ALA A 798 17.70 6.72 -45.35
N THR A 799 16.72 7.18 -44.58
CA THR A 799 15.66 6.32 -44.06
C THR A 799 14.52 6.15 -45.07
N PRO A 800 13.88 4.97 -45.16
CA PRO A 800 12.77 4.74 -46.09
C PRO A 800 11.61 5.74 -45.98
N PRO A 801 11.21 6.22 -44.78
CA PRO A 801 10.17 7.25 -44.63
C PRO A 801 10.55 8.62 -45.19
N ILE A 802 11.83 8.89 -45.46
CA ILE A 802 12.33 10.16 -46.01
C ILE A 802 12.58 10.03 -47.52
N LEU A 803 13.22 8.95 -47.98
CA LEU A 803 13.58 8.76 -49.39
C LEU A 803 12.37 8.80 -50.35
N ASN A 804 11.21 8.32 -49.89
CA ASN A 804 9.99 8.23 -50.69
C ASN A 804 8.96 9.33 -50.34
N ASN A 805 9.40 10.42 -49.72
CA ASN A 805 8.52 11.45 -49.16
C ASN A 805 8.56 12.75 -49.97
N ASP A 806 7.46 13.50 -49.92
CA ASP A 806 7.40 14.86 -50.45
C ASP A 806 7.81 15.83 -49.34
N LEU A 807 9.08 16.26 -49.39
CA LEU A 807 9.70 17.06 -48.35
C LEU A 807 9.76 18.53 -48.72
N SER A 808 9.64 19.41 -47.74
CA SER A 808 10.06 20.80 -47.84
C SER A 808 10.67 21.27 -46.52
N VAL A 809 11.58 22.25 -46.57
CA VAL A 809 12.18 22.83 -45.36
C VAL A 809 11.77 24.29 -45.29
N GLU A 810 11.27 24.71 -44.13
CA GLU A 810 10.98 26.11 -43.83
C GLU A 810 11.91 26.60 -42.71
N LEU A 811 12.62 27.69 -42.97
CA LEU A 811 13.51 28.33 -41.99
C LEU A 811 12.88 29.63 -41.50
N LEU A 812 12.64 29.70 -40.19
CA LEU A 812 12.02 30.85 -39.51
C LEU A 812 13.02 31.61 -38.65
N GLY A 813 12.84 32.93 -38.54
CA GLY A 813 13.57 33.80 -37.61
C GLY A 813 14.91 34.40 -38.10
N PRO A 814 15.60 35.18 -37.26
CA PRO A 814 16.89 35.79 -37.61
C PRO A 814 18.03 34.77 -37.57
N LYS A 815 19.10 35.01 -38.35
CA LYS A 815 20.35 34.22 -38.37
C LYS A 815 20.22 32.73 -38.78
N THR A 816 19.31 32.42 -39.70
CA THR A 816 19.15 31.06 -40.25
C THR A 816 20.26 30.63 -41.23
N SER A 817 21.31 31.43 -41.45
CA SER A 817 22.35 31.14 -42.46
C SER A 817 23.11 29.83 -42.22
N GLN A 818 23.37 29.48 -40.97
CA GLN A 818 24.00 28.20 -40.63
C GLN A 818 23.05 27.02 -40.81
N LEU A 819 21.79 27.14 -40.34
CA LEU A 819 20.75 26.15 -40.57
C LEU A 819 20.53 25.92 -42.07
N HIS A 820 20.48 26.98 -42.86
CA HIS A 820 20.38 26.92 -44.32
C HIS A 820 21.55 26.13 -44.92
N THR A 821 22.78 26.40 -44.50
CA THR A 821 23.97 25.67 -44.96
C THR A 821 23.88 24.18 -44.62
N ILE A 822 23.48 23.84 -43.39
CA ILE A 822 23.31 22.46 -42.94
C ILE A 822 22.24 21.74 -43.76
N PHE A 823 21.03 22.31 -43.89
CA PHE A 823 19.92 21.68 -44.60
C PHE A 823 20.14 21.60 -46.12
N VAL A 824 20.77 22.59 -46.77
CA VAL A 824 21.16 22.47 -48.20
C VAL A 824 22.16 21.34 -48.41
N THR A 825 23.12 21.18 -47.50
CA THR A 825 24.15 20.16 -47.62
C THR A 825 23.57 18.75 -47.44
N GLN A 826 22.67 18.58 -46.47
CA GLN A 826 22.07 17.27 -46.16
C GLN A 826 20.85 16.95 -47.03
N PHE A 827 20.11 17.95 -47.54
CA PHE A 827 18.91 17.77 -48.35
C PHE A 827 18.98 18.59 -49.66
N SER A 828 20.02 18.33 -50.46
CA SER A 828 20.32 19.09 -51.68
C SER A 828 19.20 19.16 -52.73
N GLN A 829 18.23 18.24 -52.69
CA GLN A 829 17.10 18.16 -53.61
C GLN A 829 15.76 18.62 -53.00
N VAL A 830 15.73 19.02 -51.73
CA VAL A 830 14.51 19.41 -51.02
C VAL A 830 14.34 20.94 -51.11
N PRO A 831 13.16 21.45 -51.49
CA PRO A 831 12.91 22.89 -51.53
C PRO A 831 13.04 23.52 -50.13
N ILE A 832 13.83 24.59 -50.04
CA ILE A 832 14.02 25.38 -48.82
C ILE A 832 13.37 26.75 -48.97
N ILE A 833 12.46 27.09 -48.06
CA ILE A 833 11.77 28.37 -47.99
C ILE A 833 12.30 29.14 -46.79
N ASN A 834 12.78 30.36 -47.02
CA ASN A 834 13.18 31.27 -45.95
C ASN A 834 12.01 32.23 -45.67
N THR A 835 11.38 32.09 -44.51
CA THR A 835 10.29 32.97 -44.08
C THR A 835 10.84 33.91 -43.00
N HIS A 836 11.06 35.18 -43.37
CA HIS A 836 11.62 36.20 -42.48
C HIS A 836 10.58 36.95 -41.63
N GLU A 837 9.39 36.39 -41.44
CA GLU A 837 8.29 37.08 -40.74
C GLU A 837 8.22 36.74 -39.25
N HIS A 838 7.96 37.78 -38.45
CA HIS A 838 7.45 37.84 -37.06
C HIS A 838 8.08 36.99 -35.93
N GLN A 839 8.95 36.02 -36.20
CA GLN A 839 9.61 35.22 -35.15
C GLN A 839 10.97 35.80 -34.71
N GLN A 840 11.18 35.89 -33.39
CA GLN A 840 12.40 36.43 -32.78
C GLN A 840 13.59 35.45 -32.78
N GLN A 841 13.37 34.15 -33.01
CA GLN A 841 14.36 33.09 -32.79
C GLN A 841 14.44 32.16 -34.01
N ALA A 842 15.64 31.61 -34.28
CA ALA A 842 15.88 30.71 -35.40
C ALA A 842 15.25 29.33 -35.16
N LEU A 843 14.46 28.84 -36.11
CA LEU A 843 13.84 27.51 -36.09
C LEU A 843 13.87 26.92 -37.50
N ALA A 844 14.21 25.64 -37.63
CA ALA A 844 14.04 24.91 -38.88
C ALA A 844 12.85 23.96 -38.79
N ILE A 845 12.06 23.87 -39.84
CA ILE A 845 10.87 23.02 -39.93
C ILE A 845 11.03 22.12 -41.15
N LEU A 846 11.16 20.82 -40.92
CA LEU A 846 11.08 19.83 -41.99
C LEU A 846 9.62 19.40 -42.14
N LYS A 847 9.02 19.73 -43.28
CA LYS A 847 7.68 19.32 -43.65
C LYS A 847 7.72 18.05 -44.48
N PHE A 848 6.76 17.16 -44.24
CA PHE A 848 6.67 15.86 -44.91
C PHE A 848 5.20 15.46 -45.10
N LYS A 849 4.95 14.47 -45.96
CA LYS A 849 3.59 13.97 -46.22
C LYS A 849 2.89 13.57 -44.92
N ALA A 850 1.68 14.09 -44.70
CA ALA A 850 0.91 13.80 -43.49
C ALA A 850 0.73 12.28 -43.27
N GLY A 851 0.92 11.85 -42.02
CA GLY A 851 0.80 10.45 -41.58
C GLY A 851 1.97 9.54 -41.93
N SER A 852 3.00 10.02 -42.63
CA SER A 852 4.12 9.17 -43.04
C SER A 852 5.17 8.92 -41.96
N ILE A 853 5.28 9.82 -40.96
CA ILE A 853 6.18 9.66 -39.80
C ILE A 853 5.39 9.94 -38.52
N ASN A 854 4.92 8.88 -37.86
CA ASN A 854 3.98 8.97 -36.73
C ASN A 854 4.52 8.39 -35.42
N SER A 855 5.82 8.03 -35.34
CA SER A 855 6.41 7.57 -34.09
C SER A 855 7.88 7.92 -33.94
N ARG A 856 8.21 8.65 -32.87
CA ARG A 856 9.61 8.93 -32.53
C ARG A 856 10.42 7.69 -32.15
N LYS A 857 9.86 6.72 -31.39
CA LYS A 857 10.58 5.54 -30.86
C LYS A 857 11.24 4.72 -31.99
N ALA A 858 10.51 4.46 -33.07
CA ALA A 858 10.97 3.61 -34.17
C ALA A 858 11.54 4.40 -35.37
N MET A 859 11.07 5.63 -35.61
CA MET A 859 11.40 6.37 -36.83
C MET A 859 12.39 7.53 -36.62
N ILE A 860 12.59 8.02 -35.39
CA ILE A 860 13.53 9.13 -35.10
C ILE A 860 14.66 8.69 -34.15
N SER A 861 14.32 8.13 -32.99
CA SER A 861 15.27 7.80 -31.91
C SER A 861 16.48 6.96 -32.35
N PRO A 862 16.37 5.98 -33.28
CA PRO A 862 17.53 5.21 -33.73
C PRO A 862 18.61 6.05 -34.44
N TYR A 863 18.25 7.24 -34.94
CA TYR A 863 19.14 8.10 -35.73
C TYR A 863 19.69 9.28 -34.94
N LEU A 864 19.28 9.43 -33.66
CA LEU A 864 19.77 10.50 -32.81
C LEU A 864 21.26 10.32 -32.46
N PRO A 865 22.06 11.41 -32.44
CA PRO A 865 23.44 11.35 -32.02
C PRO A 865 23.55 10.94 -30.54
N ARG A 866 24.73 10.46 -30.15
CA ARG A 866 25.09 10.16 -28.76
C ARG A 866 26.26 11.03 -28.33
N LEU A 867 26.21 11.50 -27.08
CA LEU A 867 27.41 12.01 -26.42
C LEU A 867 28.45 10.89 -26.39
N LEU A 868 29.56 11.11 -27.09
CA LEU A 868 30.74 10.27 -26.95
C LEU A 868 31.35 10.64 -25.60
N SER A 869 31.30 9.71 -24.65
CA SER A 869 31.94 9.83 -23.33
C SER A 869 33.46 9.97 -23.45
#